data_AF-A0A960B4T6-F1
#
_entry.id   AF-A0A960B4T6-F1
#
_cell.length_a   1.000
_cell.length_b   1.000
_cell.length_c   1.000
_cell.angle_alpha   90.00
_cell.angle_beta   90.00
_cell.angle_gamma   90.00
#
_symmetry.space_group_name_H-M   'P 1'
#
loop_
_entity.id
_entity.type
_entity.pdbx_description
1 polymer ?
#
loop_
_entity_poly.entity_id
_entity_poly.type
_entity_poly.pdbx_seq_one_letter_code
_entity_poly.pdbx_strand_id
1 'polypeptide(L)'
;RLLGDGARFPEIVELNKAVLNGRPDFIVPGTVLKVPYEATEPTADRPTEEYVVKPGDTLSEIAEAKLGDPMRYPELFEASRDTVQPDGARLTDPDLIRPGWEITIPGQAKHKAEVPEDPPVEVEPPVEVDPPVETPPVEPTQDPTATAEPEPEPTITTADQAHDDVESSAPGWLLPGLTGAGAVLAALVLLAVRAHRNTQLRYRRPGQTIAPPPEGLRAVEKTAFVSGAPLTSTIEDLDRALMHLAGECSDSGRALPQLATATLAKATVTLHLAVGSDLPQPWTGEGTEWSLMLNESQPPERGDVLPPYPLLVTVGQDDDGLHLVNLEHLGVIAMAGDPERAKALARHIAAELALNPWSTIVEVNLIGIGEELAALDTLRLRCHFAGDQIVATVASDVATSLENGWGDPDPYRVIITTGDGTADLAPVLASPASRIGTALVSLAAPGPESTVFEIDHAGRLRAPMLGLDLQAAGLTSEEAKACAAIVDLTRESDPVKVPPFEQAADGWMALADQAGALREELTDVREEGPAGDSSLLPKSAEAYVEAAATTVEDVETLAPIVPEQVRRTVEEADSTLDEDVADWFSSDSERPRLTLLGAVNAEAFGVVKPIILKRRPYIVEILAYLALHPKGATANEISDNFGIAASRARTDVSALRDWLGTNPRTKTPYLPAANESPAYHESGVKTYQVQGVLVDLDLFRRLRARGEARGAEGIEDLKTAMSLVQGMPFSLLRAKGWSWLLDTERVHETVGCAIVDTAHILVVDALTKGDVDYAREVAETACEAAPYDDICRLDLVKVAATEGRGEVVEKMLNYDVFNRTDDYLPPIDPPARTAKVTEDNGWTGRRPRE
;
A
#
# COMPACT_ATOMS: atom_id res chain seq x y z
N ARG A 1 -23.78 17.06 5.78
CA ARG A 1 -23.92 16.97 4.30
C ARG A 1 -25.37 16.84 3.85
N LEU A 2 -26.15 15.85 4.32
CA LEU A 2 -27.54 15.63 3.85
C LEU A 2 -28.54 16.76 4.16
N LEU A 3 -28.36 17.51 5.25
CA LEU A 3 -29.27 18.60 5.65
C LEU A 3 -28.80 20.00 5.23
N GLY A 4 -27.67 20.13 4.53
CA GLY A 4 -27.06 21.41 4.14
C GLY A 4 -26.53 22.28 5.29
N ASP A 5 -26.91 21.99 6.54
CA ASP A 5 -26.55 22.74 7.75
C ASP A 5 -26.31 21.79 8.93
N GLY A 6 -25.16 21.94 9.60
CA GLY A 6 -24.77 21.14 10.77
C GLY A 6 -25.59 21.43 12.02
N ALA A 7 -26.16 22.63 12.16
CA ALA A 7 -26.99 23.00 13.30
C ALA A 7 -28.32 22.21 13.37
N ARG A 8 -28.70 21.52 12.28
CA ARG A 8 -29.93 20.72 12.17
C ARG A 8 -29.78 19.28 12.64
N PHE A 9 -28.63 18.88 13.19
CA PHE A 9 -28.44 17.54 13.75
C PHE A 9 -29.46 17.12 14.83
N PRO A 10 -30.09 18.02 15.64
CA PRO A 10 -31.12 17.61 16.60
C PRO A 10 -32.34 16.97 15.93
N GLU A 11 -32.62 17.28 14.66
CA GLU A 11 -33.70 16.65 13.90
C GLU A 11 -33.42 15.16 13.64
N ILE A 12 -32.16 14.83 13.35
CA ILE A 12 -31.69 13.44 13.20
C ILE A 12 -31.75 12.73 14.55
N VAL A 13 -31.33 13.38 15.64
CA VAL A 13 -31.40 12.81 17.00
C VAL A 13 -32.84 12.47 17.37
N GLU A 14 -33.78 13.37 17.10
CA GLU A 14 -35.21 13.17 17.38
C GLU A 14 -35.79 11.98 16.60
N LEU A 15 -35.41 11.83 15.33
CA LEU A 15 -35.84 10.73 14.46
C LEU A 15 -35.27 9.36 14.88
N ASN A 16 -34.14 9.35 15.58
CA ASN A 16 -33.37 8.14 15.89
C ASN A 16 -33.22 7.85 17.38
N LYS A 17 -34.07 8.43 18.24
CA LYS A 17 -34.04 8.20 19.70
C LYS A 17 -33.93 6.73 20.12
N ALA A 18 -34.58 5.83 19.39
CA ALA A 18 -34.58 4.40 19.65
C ALA A 18 -33.25 3.71 19.31
N VAL A 19 -32.51 4.21 18.31
CA VAL A 19 -31.21 3.67 17.87
C VAL A 19 -30.08 4.29 18.68
N LEU A 20 -30.22 5.56 19.06
CA LEU A 20 -29.20 6.33 19.78
C LEU A 20 -29.19 6.05 21.29
N ASN A 21 -30.19 5.35 21.86
CA ASN A 21 -30.26 5.00 23.28
C ASN A 21 -29.98 6.16 24.26
N GLY A 22 -30.33 7.39 23.88
CA GLY A 22 -30.11 8.60 24.68
C GLY A 22 -28.67 9.16 24.65
N ARG A 23 -27.79 8.65 23.78
CA ARG A 23 -26.46 9.20 23.50
C ARG A 23 -26.40 9.74 22.06
N PRO A 24 -26.79 11.00 21.83
CA PRO A 24 -26.79 11.57 20.48
C PRO A 24 -25.37 11.77 19.91
N ASP A 25 -24.38 11.88 20.79
CA ASP A 25 -22.98 12.16 20.44
C ASP A 25 -22.17 10.88 20.19
N PHE A 26 -22.81 9.70 20.23
CA PHE A 26 -22.14 8.42 20.07
C PHE A 26 -22.90 7.51 19.10
N ILE A 27 -22.27 7.21 17.96
CA ILE A 27 -22.77 6.29 16.94
C ILE A 27 -21.67 5.29 16.59
N VAL A 28 -22.04 4.02 16.42
CA VAL A 28 -21.08 2.94 16.13
C VAL A 28 -20.99 2.79 14.60
N PRO A 29 -19.82 2.48 14.01
CA PRO A 29 -19.72 2.13 12.60
C PRO A 29 -20.79 1.09 12.21
N GLY A 30 -21.55 1.36 11.15
CA GLY A 30 -22.71 0.55 10.73
C GLY A 30 -24.07 1.01 11.25
N THR A 31 -24.14 2.01 12.15
CA THR A 31 -25.41 2.55 12.67
C THR A 31 -26.26 3.19 11.57
N VAL A 32 -27.50 2.68 11.36
CA VAL A 32 -28.44 3.22 10.37
C VAL A 32 -29.32 4.30 11.00
N LEU A 33 -29.12 5.55 10.59
CA LEU A 33 -29.92 6.70 11.04
C LEU A 33 -30.95 7.14 9.99
N LYS A 34 -32.17 7.40 10.45
CA LYS A 34 -33.23 8.07 9.69
C LYS A 34 -32.92 9.56 9.61
N VAL A 35 -32.74 10.09 8.42
CA VAL A 35 -32.56 11.52 8.21
C VAL A 35 -33.88 12.19 7.82
N PRO A 36 -34.14 13.44 8.26
CA PRO A 36 -35.24 14.22 7.74
C PRO A 36 -35.05 14.40 6.23
N TYR A 37 -36.09 14.07 5.46
CA TYR A 37 -36.13 14.34 4.04
C TYR A 37 -37.17 15.45 3.81
N GLU A 38 -36.70 16.66 3.49
CA GLU A 38 -37.57 17.69 2.94
C GLU A 38 -37.76 17.38 1.46
N ALA A 39 -38.92 16.81 1.12
CA ALA A 39 -39.36 16.75 -0.26
C ALA A 39 -39.62 18.20 -0.70
N THR A 40 -38.69 18.79 -1.45
CA THR A 40 -38.94 20.05 -2.14
C THR A 40 -40.06 19.78 -3.14
N GLU A 41 -41.27 20.25 -2.83
CA GLU A 41 -42.37 20.18 -3.79
C GLU A 41 -41.94 20.87 -5.09
N PRO A 42 -42.05 20.21 -6.25
CA PRO A 42 -41.59 20.78 -7.51
C PRO A 42 -42.41 22.02 -7.86
N THR A 43 -41.76 23.18 -7.87
CA THR A 43 -42.29 24.40 -8.47
C THR A 43 -42.55 24.18 -9.96
N ALA A 44 -43.73 24.60 -10.40
CA ALA A 44 -44.33 24.36 -11.70
C ALA A 44 -43.53 24.87 -12.93
N ASP A 45 -43.72 24.15 -14.05
CA ASP A 45 -43.47 24.49 -15.47
C ASP A 45 -42.37 25.53 -15.74
N ARG A 46 -41.14 25.06 -15.99
CA ARG A 46 -40.11 25.85 -16.66
C ARG A 46 -40.08 25.51 -18.16
N PRO A 47 -40.19 26.51 -19.07
CA PRO A 47 -39.92 26.30 -20.49
C PRO A 47 -38.43 25.99 -20.70
N THR A 48 -38.11 25.29 -21.79
CA THR A 48 -36.72 25.08 -22.24
C THR A 48 -36.00 26.44 -22.35
N GLU A 49 -34.86 26.57 -21.70
CA GLU A 49 -34.03 27.79 -21.66
C GLU A 49 -32.65 27.49 -22.28
N GLU A 50 -32.07 28.43 -23.02
CA GLU A 50 -30.68 28.34 -23.49
C GLU A 50 -29.77 29.11 -22.52
N TYR A 51 -28.65 28.49 -22.12
CA TYR A 51 -27.64 29.09 -21.25
C TYR A 51 -26.32 29.27 -22.01
N VAL A 52 -25.76 30.48 -21.98
CA VAL A 52 -24.45 30.77 -22.58
C VAL A 52 -23.36 30.60 -21.52
N VAL A 53 -22.45 29.65 -21.75
CA VAL A 53 -21.33 29.29 -20.87
C VAL A 53 -20.39 30.47 -20.64
N LYS A 54 -20.03 30.73 -19.38
CA LYS A 54 -19.06 31.76 -18.98
C LYS A 54 -17.70 31.12 -18.63
N PRO A 55 -16.60 31.92 -18.60
CA PRO A 55 -15.31 31.42 -18.14
C PRO A 55 -15.39 30.87 -16.71
N GLY A 56 -15.03 29.59 -16.54
CA GLY A 56 -15.02 28.89 -15.27
C GLY A 56 -16.27 28.05 -14.98
N ASP A 57 -17.31 28.11 -15.81
CA ASP A 57 -18.51 27.28 -15.63
C ASP A 57 -18.21 25.80 -15.93
N THR A 58 -18.82 24.91 -15.15
CA THR A 58 -18.92 23.46 -15.43
C THR A 58 -20.38 23.06 -15.69
N LEU A 59 -20.63 21.94 -16.41
CA LEU A 59 -22.01 21.47 -16.62
C LEU A 59 -22.72 21.15 -15.30
N SER A 60 -21.99 20.67 -14.29
CA SER A 60 -22.51 20.36 -12.95
C SER A 60 -22.95 21.63 -12.20
N GLU A 61 -22.17 22.71 -12.24
CA GLU A 61 -22.56 24.00 -11.64
C GLU A 61 -23.75 24.64 -12.39
N ILE A 62 -23.79 24.50 -13.72
CA ILE A 62 -24.94 24.95 -14.52
C ILE A 62 -26.18 24.12 -14.13
N ALA A 63 -26.06 22.81 -13.93
CA ALA A 63 -27.15 21.94 -13.49
C ALA A 63 -27.60 22.27 -12.06
N GLU A 64 -26.68 22.56 -11.14
CA GLU A 64 -27.02 23.03 -9.80
C GLU A 64 -27.79 24.36 -9.87
N ALA A 65 -27.31 25.32 -10.64
CA ALA A 65 -27.93 26.64 -10.77
C ALA A 65 -29.29 26.61 -11.50
N LYS A 66 -29.43 25.76 -12.53
CA LYS A 66 -30.61 25.75 -13.43
C LYS A 66 -31.59 24.61 -13.18
N LEU A 67 -31.12 23.45 -12.73
CA LEU A 67 -31.92 22.26 -12.42
C LEU A 67 -32.03 21.97 -10.91
N GLY A 68 -31.26 22.67 -10.07
CA GLY A 68 -31.28 22.52 -8.61
C GLY A 68 -30.52 21.29 -8.08
N ASP A 69 -29.83 20.56 -8.96
CA ASP A 69 -29.08 19.37 -8.62
C ASP A 69 -27.87 19.22 -9.58
N PRO A 70 -26.62 19.27 -9.08
CA PRO A 70 -25.43 19.14 -9.91
C PRO A 70 -25.33 17.78 -10.62
N MET A 71 -25.94 16.72 -10.07
CA MET A 71 -25.91 15.37 -10.67
C MET A 71 -26.77 15.25 -11.93
N ARG A 72 -27.56 16.28 -12.26
CA ARG A 72 -28.40 16.32 -13.45
C ARG A 72 -27.72 16.91 -14.68
N TYR A 73 -26.41 17.12 -14.62
CA TYR A 73 -25.60 17.56 -15.76
C TYR A 73 -25.69 16.64 -17.01
N PRO A 74 -25.90 15.30 -16.92
CA PRO A 74 -26.07 14.47 -18.11
C PRO A 74 -27.32 14.85 -18.92
N GLU A 75 -28.35 15.41 -18.28
CA GLU A 75 -29.54 15.91 -18.99
C GLU A 75 -29.20 17.14 -19.84
N LEU A 76 -28.29 18.00 -19.37
CA LEU A 76 -27.79 19.15 -20.14
C LEU A 76 -26.95 18.70 -21.33
N PHE A 77 -26.11 17.68 -21.12
CA PHE A 77 -25.28 17.08 -22.15
C PHE A 77 -26.13 16.47 -23.27
N GLU A 78 -27.07 15.59 -22.92
CA GLU A 78 -27.97 14.96 -23.89
C GLU A 78 -28.85 15.98 -24.62
N ALA A 79 -29.33 17.02 -23.93
CA ALA A 79 -30.13 18.07 -24.56
C ALA A 79 -29.31 18.98 -25.52
N SER A 80 -27.98 18.99 -25.41
CA SER A 80 -27.09 19.92 -26.12
C SER A 80 -26.15 19.25 -27.13
N ARG A 81 -26.05 17.92 -27.15
CA ARG A 81 -25.13 17.17 -28.04
C ARG A 81 -25.37 17.42 -29.53
N ASP A 82 -26.62 17.68 -29.90
CA ASP A 82 -27.04 17.96 -31.28
C ASP A 82 -27.01 19.46 -31.63
N THR A 83 -26.69 20.34 -30.68
CA THR A 83 -26.55 21.79 -30.91
C THR A 83 -25.19 22.10 -31.56
N VAL A 84 -25.22 22.79 -32.70
CA VAL A 84 -23.99 23.33 -33.32
C VAL A 84 -23.62 24.60 -32.57
N GLN A 85 -22.43 24.60 -31.96
CA GLN A 85 -21.93 25.71 -31.16
C GLN A 85 -21.48 26.89 -32.04
N PRO A 86 -21.38 28.12 -31.51
CA PRO A 86 -20.98 29.29 -32.29
C PRO A 86 -19.61 29.19 -32.97
N ASP A 87 -18.72 28.32 -32.49
CA ASP A 87 -17.41 28.02 -33.07
C ASP A 87 -17.43 26.86 -34.11
N GLY A 88 -18.62 26.33 -34.41
CA GLY A 88 -18.84 25.22 -35.33
C GLY A 88 -18.63 23.82 -34.72
N ALA A 89 -18.23 23.74 -33.45
CA ALA A 89 -18.07 22.47 -32.72
C ALA A 89 -19.41 21.93 -32.19
N ARG A 90 -19.37 20.75 -31.58
CA ARG A 90 -20.50 20.11 -30.88
C ARG A 90 -20.03 19.60 -29.53
N LEU A 91 -20.96 19.52 -28.57
CA LEU A 91 -20.69 18.95 -27.25
C LEU A 91 -20.63 17.42 -27.37
N THR A 92 -19.43 16.87 -27.50
CA THR A 92 -19.19 15.41 -27.58
C THR A 92 -18.66 14.82 -26.27
N ASP A 93 -18.11 15.66 -25.41
CA ASP A 93 -17.54 15.30 -24.11
C ASP A 93 -18.24 16.17 -23.03
N PRO A 94 -18.90 15.57 -22.02
CA PRO A 94 -19.57 16.29 -20.94
C PRO A 94 -18.63 17.17 -20.11
N ASP A 95 -17.35 16.83 -20.02
CA ASP A 95 -16.39 17.53 -19.16
C ASP A 95 -15.71 18.71 -19.87
N LEU A 96 -15.98 18.90 -21.17
CA LEU A 96 -15.38 19.95 -21.98
C LEU A 96 -16.42 20.91 -22.57
N ILE A 97 -16.71 21.98 -21.83
CA ILE A 97 -17.47 23.14 -22.32
C ILE A 97 -16.58 24.37 -22.47
N ARG A 98 -16.90 25.25 -23.43
CA ARG A 98 -16.11 26.46 -23.71
C ARG A 98 -16.93 27.72 -23.49
N PRO A 99 -16.30 28.82 -23.04
CA PRO A 99 -16.99 30.10 -22.91
C PRO A 99 -17.63 30.54 -24.23
N GLY A 100 -18.90 30.93 -24.17
CA GLY A 100 -19.71 31.30 -25.33
C GLY A 100 -20.49 30.15 -25.96
N TRP A 101 -20.33 28.91 -25.50
CA TRP A 101 -21.18 27.79 -25.92
C TRP A 101 -22.61 27.94 -25.39
N GLU A 102 -23.58 27.49 -26.18
CA GLU A 102 -25.01 27.49 -25.89
C GLU A 102 -25.42 26.08 -25.43
N ILE A 103 -25.85 25.98 -24.17
CA ILE A 103 -26.31 24.75 -23.52
C ILE A 103 -27.82 24.81 -23.34
N THR A 104 -28.52 23.80 -23.86
CA THR A 104 -29.96 23.64 -23.73
C THR A 104 -30.29 23.11 -22.34
N ILE A 105 -31.08 23.87 -21.57
CA ILE A 105 -31.66 23.43 -20.31
C ILE A 105 -33.02 22.77 -20.63
N PRO A 106 -33.16 21.43 -20.53
CA PRO A 106 -34.39 20.75 -20.91
C PRO A 106 -35.55 21.11 -19.97
N GLY A 107 -36.70 21.46 -20.54
CA GLY A 107 -37.97 21.46 -19.82
C GLY A 107 -38.42 20.03 -19.51
N GLN A 108 -39.01 19.76 -18.34
CA GLN A 108 -39.31 18.38 -17.92
C GLN A 108 -40.25 17.63 -18.90
N ALA A 109 -39.73 16.57 -19.53
CA ALA A 109 -40.53 15.54 -20.19
C ALA A 109 -40.88 14.42 -19.19
N LYS A 110 -42.16 14.01 -19.15
CA LYS A 110 -42.64 12.89 -18.33
C LYS A 110 -42.05 11.58 -18.84
N HIS A 111 -41.03 11.03 -18.19
CA HIS A 111 -40.57 9.67 -18.47
C HIS A 111 -41.50 8.65 -17.82
N LYS A 112 -42.31 7.99 -18.66
CA LYS A 112 -42.94 6.70 -18.38
C LYS A 112 -41.95 5.63 -18.85
N ALA A 113 -41.57 4.73 -17.94
CA ALA A 113 -40.76 3.57 -18.28
C ALA A 113 -41.48 2.69 -19.32
N GLU A 114 -40.80 2.36 -20.41
CA GLU A 114 -41.15 1.29 -21.33
C GLU A 114 -39.85 0.71 -21.93
N VAL A 115 -39.66 -0.59 -21.72
CA VAL A 115 -38.59 -1.43 -22.27
C VAL A 115 -38.99 -1.86 -23.68
N PRO A 116 -38.06 -1.90 -24.65
CA PRO A 116 -38.14 -2.92 -25.70
C PRO A 116 -36.83 -3.70 -25.93
N GLU A 117 -37.01 -5.00 -26.21
CA GLU A 117 -36.06 -6.03 -26.66
C GLU A 117 -35.64 -5.86 -28.15
N ASP A 118 -34.35 -6.18 -28.42
CA ASP A 118 -33.73 -6.89 -29.60
C ASP A 118 -33.79 -6.32 -31.04
N PRO A 119 -32.92 -6.70 -32.04
CA PRO A 119 -31.77 -7.65 -32.11
C PRO A 119 -30.50 -7.04 -32.88
N PRO A 120 -29.50 -7.80 -33.42
CA PRO A 120 -28.11 -7.35 -33.60
C PRO A 120 -27.79 -6.73 -34.98
N VAL A 121 -26.72 -5.93 -35.07
CA VAL A 121 -26.12 -5.49 -36.35
C VAL A 121 -24.63 -5.82 -36.42
N GLU A 122 -24.33 -6.53 -37.49
CA GLU A 122 -23.10 -7.04 -38.09
C GLU A 122 -22.00 -5.96 -38.26
N VAL A 123 -20.75 -6.29 -37.91
CA VAL A 123 -19.56 -5.41 -38.10
C VAL A 123 -18.70 -5.97 -39.23
N GLU A 124 -18.51 -5.18 -40.30
CA GLU A 124 -17.55 -5.41 -41.39
C GLU A 124 -16.17 -4.73 -41.10
N PRO A 125 -15.07 -5.16 -41.79
CA PRO A 125 -13.68 -5.07 -41.30
C PRO A 125 -12.95 -3.73 -41.56
N PRO A 126 -11.70 -3.58 -41.07
CA PRO A 126 -11.02 -2.29 -40.94
C PRO A 126 -10.31 -1.82 -42.22
N VAL A 127 -10.19 -0.50 -42.38
CA VAL A 127 -9.36 0.15 -43.41
C VAL A 127 -8.12 0.75 -42.73
N GLU A 128 -6.95 0.39 -43.26
CA GLU A 128 -5.61 0.86 -42.90
C GLU A 128 -5.44 2.39 -43.02
N VAL A 129 -4.66 2.98 -42.10
CA VAL A 129 -4.08 4.32 -42.26
C VAL A 129 -2.59 4.28 -41.86
N ASP A 130 -1.76 4.75 -42.80
CA ASP A 130 -0.29 4.81 -42.80
C ASP A 130 0.36 5.71 -41.71
N PRO A 131 1.66 5.52 -41.42
CA PRO A 131 2.35 6.06 -40.24
C PRO A 131 2.87 7.51 -40.42
N PRO A 132 3.06 8.28 -39.32
CA PRO A 132 3.73 9.58 -39.37
C PRO A 132 5.26 9.48 -39.22
N VAL A 133 5.90 10.43 -39.90
CA VAL A 133 7.32 10.56 -40.25
C VAL A 133 8.19 11.09 -39.09
N GLU A 134 9.44 10.60 -39.06
CA GLU A 134 10.56 10.99 -38.19
C GLU A 134 10.96 12.48 -38.28
N THR A 135 11.34 13.05 -37.14
CA THR A 135 12.10 14.32 -37.04
C THR A 135 13.54 14.06 -36.52
N PRO A 136 14.56 14.76 -37.05
CA PRO A 136 15.97 14.41 -36.89
C PRO A 136 16.64 14.90 -35.58
N PRO A 137 17.82 14.35 -35.21
CA PRO A 137 18.49 14.58 -33.93
C PRO A 137 19.38 15.83 -33.94
N VAL A 138 19.50 16.49 -32.78
CA VAL A 138 20.45 17.59 -32.53
C VAL A 138 21.69 17.04 -31.79
N GLU A 139 22.85 17.35 -32.34
CA GLU A 139 24.19 16.91 -31.96
C GLU A 139 24.78 17.75 -30.79
N PRO A 140 25.55 17.15 -29.85
CA PRO A 140 26.10 17.85 -28.70
C PRO A 140 27.45 18.55 -28.98
N THR A 141 27.67 19.69 -28.33
CA THR A 141 28.89 20.52 -28.44
C THR A 141 29.85 20.23 -27.26
N GLN A 142 31.11 19.90 -27.57
CA GLN A 142 32.29 19.88 -26.67
C GLN A 142 32.69 21.34 -26.31
N ASP A 143 33.35 21.75 -25.22
CA ASP A 143 34.47 21.29 -24.36
C ASP A 143 34.72 22.47 -23.34
N PRO A 144 35.72 22.58 -22.41
CA PRO A 144 36.91 21.74 -22.13
C PRO A 144 37.38 21.61 -20.63
N THR A 145 38.48 20.87 -20.47
CA THR A 145 39.62 21.03 -19.50
C THR A 145 39.50 20.50 -18.06
N ALA A 146 40.22 19.40 -17.84
CA ALA A 146 40.62 18.86 -16.55
C ALA A 146 41.78 19.65 -15.91
N THR A 147 41.70 19.87 -14.59
CA THR A 147 42.80 20.27 -13.71
C THR A 147 43.07 19.13 -12.72
N ALA A 148 44.35 18.78 -12.56
CA ALA A 148 44.85 17.68 -11.75
C ALA A 148 45.10 18.10 -10.29
N GLU A 149 44.89 17.19 -9.33
CA GLU A 149 45.65 17.09 -8.05
C GLU A 149 45.36 15.76 -7.30
N PRO A 150 46.11 15.36 -6.24
CA PRO A 150 47.19 14.39 -6.34
C PRO A 150 46.94 13.06 -5.57
N GLU A 151 47.78 12.07 -5.87
CA GLU A 151 47.92 10.77 -5.21
C GLU A 151 48.62 10.89 -3.83
N PRO A 152 48.14 10.19 -2.77
CA PRO A 152 48.96 9.91 -1.60
C PRO A 152 49.41 8.44 -1.57
N GLU A 153 50.71 8.27 -1.30
CA GLU A 153 51.42 7.01 -1.03
C GLU A 153 50.90 6.26 0.22
N PRO A 154 51.12 4.93 0.29
CA PRO A 154 50.49 4.06 1.28
C PRO A 154 51.20 4.11 2.63
N THR A 155 50.43 4.25 3.72
CA THR A 155 50.94 4.05 5.07
C THR A 155 50.59 2.63 5.54
N ILE A 156 51.63 1.82 5.74
CA ILE A 156 51.54 0.50 6.38
C ILE A 156 51.38 0.71 7.88
N THR A 157 50.29 0.22 8.49
CA THR A 157 50.29 -0.10 9.91
C THR A 157 49.44 -1.31 10.26
N THR A 158 49.97 -2.04 11.22
CA THR A 158 49.72 -3.38 11.77
C THR A 158 48.31 -3.67 12.30
N ALA A 159 47.94 -4.95 12.16
CA ALA A 159 46.79 -5.60 12.76
C ALA A 159 46.79 -5.54 14.30
N ASP A 160 45.68 -5.10 14.90
CA ASP A 160 44.78 -5.93 15.72
C ASP A 160 43.51 -5.12 16.07
N GLN A 161 42.36 -5.79 16.13
CA GLN A 161 40.98 -5.28 16.38
C GLN A 161 40.20 -4.67 15.19
N ALA A 162 39.60 -5.54 14.38
CA ALA A 162 38.61 -5.16 13.35
C ALA A 162 37.18 -5.14 13.94
N HIS A 163 36.74 -3.96 14.39
CA HIS A 163 35.42 -3.47 14.01
C HIS A 163 35.62 -2.79 12.66
N ASP A 164 35.19 -3.44 11.57
CA ASP A 164 35.23 -2.84 10.22
C ASP A 164 34.12 -1.78 10.12
N ASP A 165 34.35 -0.62 10.71
CA ASP A 165 33.72 0.64 10.28
C ASP A 165 34.58 1.21 9.14
N VAL A 166 34.46 0.61 7.96
CA VAL A 166 34.76 1.33 6.72
C VAL A 166 33.49 2.11 6.41
N GLU A 167 33.58 3.44 6.33
CA GLU A 167 32.46 4.35 6.01
C GLU A 167 31.63 3.80 4.84
N SER A 168 30.54 3.11 5.17
CA SER A 168 29.53 2.74 4.19
C SER A 168 28.81 4.03 3.83
N SER A 169 29.15 4.60 2.66
CA SER A 169 28.39 5.71 2.12
C SER A 169 26.95 5.24 1.93
N ALA A 170 26.00 5.92 2.57
CA ALA A 170 24.59 5.61 2.41
C ALA A 170 24.23 5.50 0.91
N PRO A 171 23.47 4.46 0.50
CA PRO A 171 23.06 4.32 -0.90
C PRO A 171 22.39 5.58 -1.43
N GLY A 172 22.70 5.98 -2.67
CA GLY A 172 22.20 7.22 -3.27
C GLY A 172 20.68 7.29 -3.49
N TRP A 173 19.96 6.17 -3.31
CA TRP A 173 18.50 6.11 -3.35
C TRP A 173 17.84 6.38 -1.99
N LEU A 174 18.59 6.40 -0.88
CA LEU A 174 18.04 6.72 0.43
C LEU A 174 17.66 8.20 0.49
N LEU A 175 16.41 8.46 0.85
CA LEU A 175 15.89 9.81 1.07
C LEU A 175 16.11 10.25 2.52
N PRO A 176 17.00 11.23 2.80
CA PRO A 176 17.33 11.63 4.16
C PRO A 176 16.12 11.99 5.02
N GLY A 177 15.08 12.62 4.45
CA GLY A 177 13.86 13.02 5.14
C GLY A 177 12.97 11.87 5.62
N LEU A 178 13.28 10.64 5.21
CA LEU A 178 12.62 9.39 5.64
C LEU A 178 13.58 8.46 6.41
N THR A 179 14.73 8.97 6.85
CA THR A 179 15.71 8.23 7.65
C THR A 179 15.92 8.91 9.00
N GLY A 180 16.45 8.17 9.99
CA GLY A 180 16.70 8.73 11.32
C GLY A 180 15.41 9.31 11.93
N ALA A 181 15.39 10.63 12.17
CA ALA A 181 14.22 11.34 12.70
C ALA A 181 12.97 11.21 11.79
N GLY A 182 13.17 10.98 10.49
CA GLY A 182 12.08 10.74 9.53
C GLY A 182 11.55 9.30 9.47
N ALA A 183 12.09 8.37 10.28
CA ALA A 183 11.77 6.95 10.18
C ALA A 183 10.31 6.62 10.56
N VAL A 184 9.67 7.43 11.43
CA VAL A 184 8.23 7.28 11.73
C VAL A 184 7.41 7.56 10.48
N LEU A 185 7.64 8.70 9.81
CA LEU A 185 7.00 9.01 8.54
C LEU A 185 7.27 7.93 7.47
N ALA A 186 8.50 7.41 7.40
CA ALA A 186 8.84 6.31 6.50
C ALA A 186 7.99 5.05 6.75
N ALA A 187 7.75 4.71 8.02
CA ALA A 187 6.89 3.60 8.41
C ALA A 187 5.42 3.88 8.09
N LEU A 188 4.95 5.11 8.28
CA LEU A 188 3.57 5.51 7.94
C LEU A 188 3.31 5.47 6.43
N VAL A 189 4.25 5.95 5.61
CA VAL A 189 4.19 5.80 4.14
C VAL A 189 4.15 4.32 3.75
N LEU A 190 4.98 3.48 4.39
CA LEU A 190 4.97 2.04 4.13
C LEU A 190 3.63 1.37 4.52
N LEU A 191 3.05 1.74 5.67
CA LEU A 191 1.74 1.24 6.12
C LEU A 191 0.63 1.64 5.14
N ALA A 192 0.60 2.91 4.73
CA ALA A 192 -0.37 3.40 3.74
C ALA A 192 -0.23 2.67 2.41
N VAL A 193 0.99 2.53 1.88
CA VAL A 193 1.24 1.77 0.64
C VAL A 193 0.81 0.31 0.78
N ARG A 194 1.12 -0.36 1.89
CA ARG A 194 0.69 -1.76 2.13
C ARG A 194 -0.82 -1.89 2.19
N ALA A 195 -1.50 -0.98 2.90
CA ALA A 195 -2.94 -0.95 3.00
C ALA A 195 -3.61 -0.80 1.62
N HIS A 196 -3.13 0.15 0.81
CA HIS A 196 -3.62 0.34 -0.54
C HIS A 196 -3.34 -0.88 -1.44
N ARG A 197 -2.15 -1.47 -1.34
CA ARG A 197 -1.78 -2.71 -2.08
C ARG A 197 -2.68 -3.89 -1.70
N ASN A 198 -3.04 -4.02 -0.42
CA ASN A 198 -3.99 -5.03 0.04
C ASN A 198 -5.39 -4.81 -0.55
N THR A 199 -5.84 -3.56 -0.63
CA THR A 199 -7.09 -3.18 -1.31
C THR A 199 -7.03 -3.50 -2.81
N GLN A 200 -5.92 -3.22 -3.50
CA GLN A 200 -5.72 -3.52 -4.92
C GLN A 200 -5.82 -5.01 -5.23
N LEU A 201 -5.36 -5.89 -4.34
CA LEU A 201 -5.52 -7.34 -4.48
C LEU A 201 -6.98 -7.80 -4.51
N ARG A 202 -7.91 -7.00 -4.01
CA ARG A 202 -9.36 -7.28 -4.11
C ARG A 202 -9.88 -7.07 -5.54
N TYR A 203 -9.27 -6.15 -6.28
CA TYR A 203 -9.68 -5.79 -7.63
C TYR A 203 -9.03 -6.65 -8.72
N ARG A 204 -7.96 -7.39 -8.39
CA ARG A 204 -7.29 -8.23 -9.39
C ARG A 204 -8.22 -9.35 -9.87
N ARG A 205 -8.05 -9.72 -11.13
CA ARG A 205 -8.61 -10.95 -11.70
C ARG A 205 -7.54 -12.04 -11.73
N PRO A 206 -7.93 -13.32 -11.90
CA PRO A 206 -6.96 -14.37 -12.17
C PRO A 206 -6.07 -14.03 -13.37
N GLY A 207 -4.79 -14.41 -13.32
CA GLY A 207 -3.79 -14.05 -14.33
C GLY A 207 -3.25 -12.61 -14.22
N GLN A 208 -3.72 -11.84 -13.22
CA GLN A 208 -3.26 -10.47 -12.96
C GLN A 208 -2.49 -10.37 -11.63
N THR A 209 -1.63 -9.36 -11.55
CA THR A 209 -0.90 -8.92 -10.36
C THR A 209 -1.06 -7.41 -10.19
N ILE A 210 -0.52 -6.85 -9.11
CA ILE A 210 -0.54 -5.41 -8.88
C ILE A 210 0.52 -4.71 -9.74
N ALA A 211 0.19 -3.55 -10.31
CA ALA A 211 1.13 -2.75 -11.10
C ALA A 211 2.35 -2.31 -10.26
N PRO A 212 3.59 -2.51 -10.72
CA PRO A 212 4.77 -2.00 -10.03
C PRO A 212 4.79 -0.46 -10.06
N PRO A 213 5.30 0.22 -9.02
CA PRO A 213 5.50 1.66 -9.08
C PRO A 213 6.48 2.06 -10.22
N PRO A 214 6.27 3.22 -10.87
CA PRO A 214 7.23 3.78 -11.82
C PRO A 214 8.62 3.94 -11.20
N GLU A 215 9.68 3.88 -12.05
CA GLU A 215 11.08 3.92 -11.59
C GLU A 215 11.38 5.15 -10.71
N GLY A 216 10.80 6.30 -11.02
CA GLY A 216 10.97 7.55 -10.28
C GLY A 216 10.47 7.50 -8.82
N LEU A 217 9.62 6.54 -8.47
CA LEU A 217 9.10 6.36 -7.10
C LEU A 217 9.75 5.19 -6.35
N ARG A 218 10.64 4.41 -6.98
CA ARG A 218 11.32 3.29 -6.31
C ARG A 218 12.16 3.75 -5.13
N ALA A 219 12.81 4.92 -5.22
CA ALA A 219 13.64 5.45 -4.14
C ALA A 219 12.86 5.73 -2.85
N VAL A 220 11.66 6.34 -2.96
CA VAL A 220 10.80 6.60 -1.80
C VAL A 220 10.26 5.31 -1.20
N GLU A 221 9.79 4.38 -2.02
CA GLU A 221 9.30 3.09 -1.56
C GLU A 221 10.41 2.27 -0.88
N LYS A 222 11.60 2.18 -1.49
CA LYS A 222 12.76 1.49 -0.89
C LYS A 222 13.17 2.12 0.43
N THR A 223 13.17 3.45 0.51
CA THR A 223 13.50 4.16 1.75
C THR A 223 12.46 3.89 2.83
N ALA A 224 11.17 3.92 2.49
CA ALA A 224 10.06 3.57 3.38
C ALA A 224 10.17 2.11 3.87
N PHE A 225 10.50 1.18 2.97
CA PHE A 225 10.71 -0.22 3.31
C PHE A 225 11.89 -0.41 4.28
N VAL A 226 13.08 0.11 3.95
CA VAL A 226 14.29 -0.13 4.75
C VAL A 226 14.28 0.62 6.08
N SER A 227 13.85 1.88 6.07
CA SER A 227 13.86 2.74 7.27
C SER A 227 12.62 2.54 8.13
N GLY A 228 11.47 2.30 7.49
CA GLY A 228 10.16 2.27 8.14
C GLY A 228 9.69 0.88 8.59
N ALA A 229 10.02 -0.20 7.86
CA ALA A 229 9.57 -1.56 8.23
C ALA A 229 9.87 -1.93 9.70
N PRO A 230 11.05 -1.61 10.27
CA PRO A 230 11.34 -1.90 11.68
C PRO A 230 10.43 -1.20 12.70
N LEU A 231 9.73 -0.12 12.30
CA LEU A 231 8.87 0.68 13.18
C LEU A 231 7.37 0.41 12.97
N THR A 232 6.96 -0.27 11.89
CA THR A 232 5.53 -0.50 11.58
C THR A 232 4.74 -1.11 12.74
N SER A 233 5.19 -2.23 13.30
CA SER A 233 4.57 -2.85 14.48
C SER A 233 4.66 -2.00 15.74
N THR A 234 5.76 -1.24 15.90
CA THR A 234 5.93 -0.33 17.05
C THR A 234 4.92 0.82 17.02
N ILE A 235 4.56 1.32 15.83
CA ILE A 235 3.54 2.37 15.66
C ILE A 235 2.15 1.81 15.98
N GLU A 236 1.80 0.64 15.45
CA GLU A 236 0.53 -0.03 15.75
C GLU A 236 0.38 -0.34 17.25
N ASP A 237 1.44 -0.85 17.89
CA ASP A 237 1.43 -1.13 19.33
C ASP A 237 1.37 0.15 20.16
N LEU A 238 2.00 1.24 19.71
CA LEU A 238 1.89 2.55 20.36
C LEU A 238 0.45 3.08 20.29
N ASP A 239 -0.17 3.04 19.12
CA ASP A 239 -1.57 3.43 18.95
C ASP A 239 -2.48 2.63 19.89
N ARG A 240 -2.34 1.30 19.89
CA ARG A 240 -3.08 0.40 20.77
C ARG A 240 -2.86 0.74 22.25
N ALA A 241 -1.64 1.03 22.67
CA ALA A 241 -1.32 1.40 24.04
C ALA A 241 -1.94 2.74 24.48
N LEU A 242 -1.95 3.73 23.59
CA LEU A 242 -2.59 5.03 23.83
C LEU A 242 -4.12 4.87 23.89
N MET A 243 -4.73 4.14 22.96
CA MET A 243 -6.17 3.84 22.97
C MET A 243 -6.58 3.09 24.23
N HIS A 244 -5.78 2.12 24.68
CA HIS A 244 -6.01 1.42 25.93
C HIS A 244 -5.96 2.37 27.14
N LEU A 245 -4.96 3.25 27.22
CA LEU A 245 -4.88 4.27 28.26
C LEU A 245 -6.13 5.16 28.29
N ALA A 246 -6.64 5.55 27.12
CA ALA A 246 -7.87 6.32 27.01
C ALA A 246 -9.11 5.56 27.51
N GLY A 247 -9.24 4.28 27.13
CA GLY A 247 -10.30 3.39 27.61
C GLY A 247 -10.31 3.26 29.13
N GLU A 248 -9.16 3.01 29.74
CA GLU A 248 -9.05 2.87 31.21
C GLU A 248 -9.36 4.17 31.96
N CYS A 249 -8.94 5.32 31.42
CA CYS A 249 -9.29 6.63 31.97
C CYS A 249 -10.81 6.87 31.89
N SER A 250 -11.41 6.57 30.73
CA SER A 250 -12.86 6.71 30.50
C SER A 250 -13.67 5.84 31.46
N ASP A 251 -13.35 4.54 31.55
CA ASP A 251 -14.03 3.58 32.42
C ASP A 251 -13.92 3.96 33.90
N SER A 252 -12.80 4.56 34.30
CA SER A 252 -12.54 5.01 35.66
C SER A 252 -13.09 6.42 35.96
N GLY A 253 -13.67 7.11 34.97
CA GLY A 253 -14.11 8.51 35.09
C GLY A 253 -12.98 9.49 35.41
N ARG A 254 -11.74 9.18 34.99
CA ARG A 254 -10.54 10.00 35.21
C ARG A 254 -10.27 10.86 33.98
N ALA A 255 -9.79 12.08 34.19
CA ALA A 255 -9.30 12.91 33.11
C ALA A 255 -8.08 12.26 32.44
N LEU A 256 -7.94 12.48 31.14
CA LEU A 256 -6.75 12.06 30.41
C LEU A 256 -5.50 12.79 30.95
N PRO A 257 -4.34 12.10 31.01
CA PRO A 257 -3.10 12.72 31.42
C PRO A 257 -2.68 13.83 30.44
N GLN A 258 -2.15 14.94 30.95
CA GLN A 258 -1.66 16.03 30.11
C GLN A 258 -0.29 15.65 29.54
N LEU A 259 -0.27 15.02 28.37
CA LEU A 259 0.97 14.63 27.69
C LEU A 259 1.61 15.83 27.02
N ALA A 260 2.89 16.10 27.33
CA ALA A 260 3.69 17.13 26.66
C ALA A 260 4.54 16.53 25.53
N THR A 261 5.33 15.50 25.85
CA THR A 261 6.20 14.82 24.88
C THR A 261 6.18 13.31 25.12
N ALA A 262 6.59 12.55 24.10
CA ALA A 262 6.84 11.12 24.22
C ALA A 262 8.18 10.76 23.56
N THR A 263 8.94 9.87 24.17
CA THR A 263 10.18 9.33 23.61
C THR A 263 9.98 7.88 23.23
N LEU A 264 10.29 7.53 21.98
CA LEU A 264 10.21 6.17 21.46
C LEU A 264 11.62 5.63 21.22
N ALA A 265 11.99 4.61 21.97
CA ALA A 265 13.34 4.03 21.96
C ALA A 265 13.30 2.53 22.19
N LYS A 266 13.87 1.74 21.27
CA LYS A 266 14.01 0.27 21.42
C LYS A 266 12.69 -0.43 21.82
N ALA A 267 11.59 -0.09 21.16
CA ALA A 267 10.23 -0.57 21.46
C ALA A 267 9.69 -0.20 22.86
N THR A 268 10.33 0.75 23.55
CA THR A 268 9.81 1.37 24.76
C THR A 268 9.30 2.77 24.41
N VAL A 269 8.07 3.05 24.80
CA VAL A 269 7.55 4.42 24.80
C VAL A 269 7.63 4.98 26.22
N THR A 270 8.17 6.18 26.37
CA THR A 270 8.16 6.95 27.62
C THR A 270 7.35 8.22 27.41
N LEU A 271 6.26 8.37 28.17
CA LEU A 271 5.41 9.55 28.20
C LEU A 271 5.93 10.54 29.24
N HIS A 272 6.07 11.80 28.82
CA HIS A 272 6.42 12.92 29.69
C HIS A 272 5.22 13.83 29.85
N LEU A 273 4.62 13.79 31.04
CA LEU A 273 3.41 14.53 31.39
C LEU A 273 3.76 15.94 31.87
N ALA A 274 2.96 16.93 31.48
CA ALA A 274 3.08 18.32 31.94
C ALA A 274 2.78 18.46 33.44
N VAL A 275 1.88 17.62 33.96
CA VAL A 275 1.48 17.56 35.37
C VAL A 275 1.48 16.11 35.82
N GLY A 276 2.03 15.86 37.02
CA GLY A 276 2.12 14.51 37.56
C GLY A 276 0.75 13.85 37.71
N SER A 277 0.64 12.61 37.24
CA SER A 277 -0.59 11.81 37.27
C SER A 277 -0.25 10.32 37.38
N ASP A 278 -1.14 9.54 37.99
CA ASP A 278 -1.00 8.08 38.04
C ASP A 278 -1.54 7.44 36.76
N LEU A 279 -0.76 6.59 36.07
CA LEU A 279 -1.26 5.83 34.92
C LEU A 279 -1.69 4.41 35.33
N PRO A 280 -2.76 3.86 34.72
CA PRO A 280 -3.15 2.47 34.93
C PRO A 280 -2.09 1.51 34.38
N GLN A 281 -2.07 0.27 34.89
CA GLN A 281 -1.31 -0.81 34.26
C GLN A 281 -1.73 -0.97 32.79
N PRO A 282 -0.83 -1.35 31.87
CA PRO A 282 0.55 -1.82 32.09
C PRO A 282 1.63 -0.73 32.22
N TRP A 283 1.27 0.56 32.25
CA TRP A 283 2.23 1.64 32.39
C TRP A 283 2.99 1.56 33.72
N THR A 284 4.30 1.82 33.67
CA THR A 284 5.18 1.81 34.85
C THR A 284 5.94 3.12 34.94
N GLY A 285 6.02 3.72 36.12
CA GLY A 285 6.63 5.03 36.28
C GLY A 285 6.08 5.76 37.50
N GLU A 286 6.41 7.03 37.62
CA GLU A 286 5.92 7.88 38.71
C GLU A 286 5.86 9.36 38.29
N GLY A 287 4.89 10.07 38.86
CA GLY A 287 4.76 11.51 38.65
C GLY A 287 4.52 11.87 37.18
N THR A 288 5.52 12.49 36.56
CA THR A 288 5.46 13.00 35.18
C THR A 288 6.08 12.07 34.15
N GLU A 289 6.65 10.94 34.55
CA GLU A 289 7.37 10.06 33.62
C GLU A 289 6.84 8.62 33.74
N TRP A 290 6.39 8.08 32.61
CA TRP A 290 5.78 6.75 32.54
C TRP A 290 6.21 6.00 31.29
N SER A 291 6.61 4.75 31.43
CA SER A 291 7.10 3.93 30.34
C SER A 291 6.29 2.65 30.15
N LEU A 292 6.27 2.19 28.90
CA LEU A 292 5.69 0.92 28.50
C LEU A 292 6.56 0.24 27.44
N MET A 293 6.83 -1.04 27.61
CA MET A 293 7.50 -1.88 26.61
C MET A 293 6.45 -2.49 25.68
N LEU A 294 6.39 -1.96 24.45
CA LEU A 294 5.31 -2.18 23.49
C LEU A 294 5.25 -3.63 22.99
N ASN A 295 6.40 -4.26 22.74
CA ASN A 295 6.47 -5.63 22.22
C ASN A 295 6.17 -6.73 23.26
N GLU A 296 6.22 -6.40 24.56
CA GLU A 296 5.87 -7.34 25.64
C GLU A 296 4.43 -7.14 26.12
N SER A 297 3.90 -5.93 25.97
CA SER A 297 2.58 -5.55 26.45
C SER A 297 1.63 -5.39 25.27
N GLN A 298 0.73 -6.34 25.09
CA GLN A 298 -0.34 -6.27 24.09
C GLN A 298 -1.66 -5.98 24.81
N PRO A 299 -1.92 -4.72 25.20
CA PRO A 299 -3.20 -4.36 25.79
C PRO A 299 -4.34 -4.68 24.81
N PRO A 300 -5.55 -5.00 25.29
CA PRO A 300 -6.69 -5.23 24.40
C PRO A 300 -6.99 -3.98 23.57
N GLU A 301 -7.37 -4.17 22.31
CA GLU A 301 -7.81 -3.09 21.43
C GLU A 301 -9.10 -2.45 21.95
N ARG A 302 -9.15 -1.11 21.91
CA ARG A 302 -10.27 -0.28 22.36
C ARG A 302 -10.77 0.55 21.17
N GLY A 303 -11.78 0.05 20.46
CA GLY A 303 -12.45 0.78 19.36
C GLY A 303 -13.62 1.65 19.82
N ASP A 304 -13.88 1.71 21.13
CA ASP A 304 -14.99 2.40 21.78
C ASP A 304 -14.66 3.82 22.27
N VAL A 305 -13.39 4.26 22.11
CA VAL A 305 -12.89 5.57 22.53
C VAL A 305 -12.19 6.29 21.37
N LEU A 306 -12.07 7.62 21.48
CA LEU A 306 -11.28 8.41 20.53
C LEU A 306 -9.78 8.35 20.86
N PRO A 307 -8.90 8.54 19.86
CA PRO A 307 -7.47 8.74 20.10
C PRO A 307 -7.21 9.84 21.14
N PRO A 308 -6.45 9.56 22.22
CA PRO A 308 -6.30 10.52 23.33
C PRO A 308 -5.41 11.72 22.97
N TYR A 309 -4.46 11.53 22.04
CA TYR A 309 -3.46 12.54 21.65
C TYR A 309 -3.33 12.61 20.12
N PRO A 310 -4.37 13.05 19.40
CA PRO A 310 -4.40 12.96 17.94
C PRO A 310 -3.40 13.89 17.24
N LEU A 311 -2.87 14.89 17.96
CA LEU A 311 -1.84 15.81 17.48
C LEU A 311 -0.43 15.48 18.00
N LEU A 312 -0.18 14.23 18.42
CA LEU A 312 1.14 13.74 18.79
C LEU A 312 1.96 13.42 17.52
N VAL A 313 3.08 14.10 17.33
CA VAL A 313 3.90 14.02 16.09
C VAL A 313 5.40 14.04 16.39
N THR A 314 6.17 13.34 15.56
CA THR A 314 7.64 13.31 15.62
C THR A 314 8.24 14.66 15.20
N VAL A 315 9.23 15.13 15.97
CA VAL A 315 9.91 16.41 15.69
C VAL A 315 11.41 16.25 15.51
N GLY A 316 11.99 15.16 16.01
CA GLY A 316 13.43 14.91 15.93
C GLY A 316 13.86 13.63 16.61
N GLN A 317 15.17 13.40 16.61
CA GLN A 317 15.80 12.30 17.32
C GLN A 317 17.09 12.76 18.02
N ASP A 318 17.50 12.03 19.05
CA ASP A 318 18.81 12.11 19.67
C ASP A 318 19.34 10.70 20.01
N ASP A 319 20.31 10.61 20.91
CA ASP A 319 20.88 9.33 21.36
C ASP A 319 19.89 8.50 22.21
N ASP A 320 18.87 9.14 22.80
CA ASP A 320 17.86 8.49 23.64
C ASP A 320 16.73 7.91 22.79
N GLY A 321 16.38 8.52 21.65
CA GLY A 321 15.44 7.94 20.69
C GLY A 321 14.74 8.95 19.78
N LEU A 322 13.59 8.54 19.25
CA LEU A 322 12.68 9.41 18.50
C LEU A 322 11.83 10.22 19.49
N HIS A 323 11.69 11.52 19.28
CA HIS A 323 10.93 12.40 20.15
C HIS A 323 9.69 12.92 19.45
N LEU A 324 8.55 12.68 20.07
CA LEU A 324 7.24 13.14 19.67
C LEU A 324 6.75 14.25 20.61
N VAL A 325 6.00 15.20 20.07
CA VAL A 325 5.44 16.35 20.77
C VAL A 325 3.95 16.39 20.56
N ASN A 326 3.19 16.62 21.63
CA ASN A 326 1.76 16.85 21.54
C ASN A 326 1.50 18.32 21.16
N LEU A 327 1.20 18.60 19.89
CA LEU A 327 0.98 19.97 19.43
C LEU A 327 -0.25 20.62 20.09
N GLU A 328 -1.27 19.82 20.45
CA GLU A 328 -2.46 20.32 21.15
C GLU A 328 -2.06 20.94 22.50
N HIS A 329 -1.17 20.27 23.23
CA HIS A 329 -0.71 20.72 24.54
C HIS A 329 0.06 22.06 24.45
N LEU A 330 0.81 22.27 23.37
CA LEU A 330 1.55 23.51 23.17
C LEU A 330 0.68 24.66 22.68
N GLY A 331 -0.40 24.37 21.94
CA GLY A 331 -1.31 25.34 21.35
C GLY A 331 -0.68 26.13 20.19
N VAL A 332 0.34 26.96 20.48
CA VAL A 332 1.00 27.83 19.51
C VAL A 332 2.50 27.53 19.46
N ILE A 333 2.98 27.10 18.29
CA ILE A 333 4.38 26.78 18.02
C ILE A 333 4.91 27.80 17.01
N ALA A 334 6.05 28.42 17.31
CA ALA A 334 6.75 29.32 16.39
C ALA A 334 8.08 28.69 15.94
N MET A 335 8.22 28.53 14.63
CA MET A 335 9.41 27.98 13.99
C MET A 335 10.38 29.13 13.68
N ALA A 336 11.57 29.08 14.27
CA ALA A 336 12.61 30.09 14.13
C ALA A 336 13.92 29.47 13.59
N GLY A 337 14.83 30.32 13.11
CA GLY A 337 16.14 29.90 12.61
C GLY A 337 16.20 29.78 11.09
N ASP A 338 16.76 28.68 10.57
CA ASP A 338 16.91 28.44 9.13
C ASP A 338 15.53 28.19 8.47
N PRO A 339 15.12 29.02 7.50
CA PRO A 339 13.77 28.96 6.95
C PRO A 339 13.51 27.70 6.12
N GLU A 340 14.52 27.14 5.46
CA GLU A 340 14.34 25.94 4.64
C GLU A 340 14.24 24.70 5.53
N ARG A 341 15.02 24.63 6.62
CA ARG A 341 14.89 23.57 7.63
C ARG A 341 13.56 23.67 8.39
N ALA A 342 13.10 24.87 8.72
CA ALA A 342 11.79 25.09 9.32
C ALA A 342 10.64 24.62 8.42
N LYS A 343 10.68 24.96 7.13
CA LYS A 343 9.71 24.45 6.14
C LYS A 343 9.78 22.93 6.01
N ALA A 344 10.98 22.34 6.06
CA ALA A 344 11.14 20.90 5.98
C ALA A 344 10.50 20.18 7.18
N LEU A 345 10.70 20.67 8.41
CA LEU A 345 10.04 20.12 9.59
C LEU A 345 8.51 20.33 9.54
N ALA A 346 8.06 21.49 9.06
CA ALA A 346 6.62 21.75 8.87
C ALA A 346 5.95 20.78 7.88
N ARG A 347 6.60 20.46 6.76
CA ARG A 347 6.14 19.42 5.83
C ARG A 347 6.14 18.03 6.45
N HIS A 348 7.16 17.71 7.24
CA HIS A 348 7.24 16.44 7.95
C HIS A 348 6.06 16.28 8.92
N ILE A 349 5.79 17.30 9.74
CA ILE A 349 4.65 17.32 10.68
C ILE A 349 3.33 17.15 9.93
N ALA A 350 3.13 17.88 8.84
CA ALA A 350 1.93 17.78 8.01
C ALA A 350 1.73 16.36 7.46
N ALA A 351 2.79 15.79 6.88
CA ALA A 351 2.75 14.47 6.25
C ALA A 351 2.54 13.35 7.28
N GLU A 352 3.17 13.46 8.46
CA GLU A 352 2.99 12.50 9.55
C GLU A 352 1.54 12.55 10.05
N LEU A 353 1.00 13.71 10.41
CA LEU A 353 -0.39 13.84 10.88
C LEU A 353 -1.42 13.38 9.83
N ALA A 354 -1.10 13.50 8.54
CA ALA A 354 -1.93 13.00 7.46
C ALA A 354 -1.94 11.47 7.36
N LEU A 355 -0.92 10.75 7.82
CA LEU A 355 -0.85 9.29 7.71
C LEU A 355 -0.93 8.55 9.05
N ASN A 356 -0.84 9.27 10.15
CA ASN A 356 -0.71 8.70 11.48
C ASN A 356 -2.04 8.08 12.00
N PRO A 357 -2.05 6.81 12.48
CA PRO A 357 -3.26 6.12 12.94
C PRO A 357 -4.07 6.88 13.99
N TRP A 358 -3.41 7.48 14.99
CA TRP A 358 -4.10 8.26 16.02
C TRP A 358 -4.53 9.66 15.56
N SER A 359 -4.12 10.10 14.37
CA SER A 359 -4.48 11.40 13.78
C SER A 359 -5.63 11.32 12.78
N THR A 360 -6.31 10.17 12.67
CA THR A 360 -7.43 9.94 11.73
C THR A 360 -8.60 10.92 11.89
N ILE A 361 -8.73 11.56 13.05
CA ILE A 361 -9.76 12.58 13.34
C ILE A 361 -9.27 14.04 13.17
N VAL A 362 -8.06 14.24 12.67
CA VAL A 362 -7.41 15.57 12.53
C VAL A 362 -7.60 16.13 11.13
N GLU A 363 -8.07 17.38 11.04
CA GLU A 363 -7.98 18.20 9.84
C GLU A 363 -6.63 18.94 9.77
N VAL A 364 -5.84 18.70 8.72
CA VAL A 364 -4.53 19.32 8.49
C VAL A 364 -4.66 20.44 7.47
N ASN A 365 -4.56 21.70 7.91
CA ASN A 365 -4.67 22.88 7.04
C ASN A 365 -3.30 23.53 6.82
N LEU A 366 -2.84 23.55 5.58
CA LEU A 366 -1.57 24.15 5.16
C LEU A 366 -1.83 25.46 4.45
N ILE A 367 -1.15 26.53 4.85
CA ILE A 367 -1.33 27.88 4.28
C ILE A 367 0.02 28.39 3.76
N GLY A 368 0.14 28.55 2.45
CA GLY A 368 1.36 29.04 1.80
C GLY A 368 2.57 28.09 1.94
N ILE A 369 2.33 26.79 2.17
CA ILE A 369 3.33 25.73 2.22
C ILE A 369 2.69 24.38 1.90
N GLY A 370 3.47 23.43 1.38
CA GLY A 370 3.09 22.02 1.34
C GLY A 370 2.04 21.66 0.26
N GLU A 371 1.90 22.47 -0.78
CA GLU A 371 1.03 22.17 -1.93
C GLU A 371 1.32 20.79 -2.53
N GLU A 372 2.59 20.37 -2.50
CA GLU A 372 3.06 19.06 -2.94
C GLU A 372 2.53 17.88 -2.09
N LEU A 373 1.97 18.13 -0.90
CA LEU A 373 1.38 17.11 -0.01
C LEU A 373 -0.11 16.89 -0.28
N ALA A 374 -0.75 17.67 -1.16
CA ALA A 374 -2.21 17.64 -1.36
C ALA A 374 -2.75 16.24 -1.71
N ALA A 375 -1.99 15.44 -2.46
CA ALA A 375 -2.39 14.08 -2.86
C ALA A 375 -2.17 13.01 -1.76
N LEU A 376 -1.50 13.36 -0.65
CA LEU A 376 -1.20 12.41 0.42
C LEU A 376 -2.48 11.97 1.15
N ASP A 377 -3.41 12.91 1.40
CA ASP A 377 -4.73 12.65 1.96
C ASP A 377 -5.74 13.67 1.42
N THR A 378 -6.62 13.23 0.52
CA THR A 378 -7.60 14.10 -0.16
C THR A 378 -8.79 14.49 0.72
N LEU A 379 -8.95 13.89 1.89
CA LEU A 379 -10.10 14.11 2.79
C LEU A 379 -9.75 15.09 3.92
N ARG A 380 -8.59 14.88 4.56
CA ARG A 380 -8.19 15.58 5.79
C ARG A 380 -7.11 16.62 5.60
N LEU A 381 -6.25 16.48 4.59
CA LEU A 381 -5.20 17.45 4.29
C LEU A 381 -5.69 18.46 3.26
N ARG A 382 -5.63 19.75 3.59
CA ARG A 382 -6.10 20.84 2.73
C ARG A 382 -5.04 21.92 2.60
N CYS A 383 -4.71 22.27 1.35
CA CYS A 383 -3.76 23.33 1.02
C CYS A 383 -4.51 24.60 0.61
N HIS A 384 -4.06 25.75 1.14
CA HIS A 384 -4.68 27.06 0.92
C HIS A 384 -3.62 28.08 0.47
N PHE A 385 -3.96 28.88 -0.54
CA PHE A 385 -3.06 29.91 -1.10
C PHE A 385 -3.06 31.24 -0.31
N ALA A 386 -4.15 31.55 0.40
CA ALA A 386 -4.29 32.75 1.23
C ALA A 386 -5.15 32.45 2.48
N GLY A 387 -4.66 32.82 3.67
CA GLY A 387 -5.21 32.40 4.97
C GLY A 387 -6.44 33.17 5.47
N ASP A 388 -6.88 34.21 4.77
CA ASP A 388 -7.77 35.27 5.30
C ASP A 388 -9.23 34.86 5.59
N GLN A 389 -9.61 33.58 5.44
CA GLN A 389 -10.94 33.08 5.83
C GLN A 389 -10.89 31.83 6.69
N ILE A 390 -9.98 30.90 6.41
CA ILE A 390 -9.89 29.65 7.19
C ILE A 390 -9.46 29.94 8.63
N VAL A 391 -8.48 30.82 8.84
CA VAL A 391 -7.97 31.13 10.19
C VAL A 391 -9.04 31.81 11.04
N ALA A 392 -9.75 32.79 10.48
CA ALA A 392 -10.85 33.48 11.17
C ALA A 392 -12.02 32.53 11.48
N THR A 393 -12.35 31.63 10.55
CA THR A 393 -13.39 30.61 10.76
C THR A 393 -13.01 29.66 11.89
N VAL A 394 -11.78 29.12 11.86
CA VAL A 394 -11.30 28.24 12.93
C VAL A 394 -11.24 28.95 14.28
N ALA A 395 -10.79 30.21 14.33
CA ALA A 395 -10.77 30.97 15.58
C ALA A 395 -12.19 31.16 16.15
N SER A 396 -13.18 31.46 15.29
CA SER A 396 -14.58 31.58 15.69
C SER A 396 -15.17 30.25 16.19
N ASP A 397 -14.88 29.15 15.50
CA ASP A 397 -15.33 27.81 15.89
C ASP A 397 -14.76 27.43 17.26
N VAL A 398 -13.44 27.59 17.45
CA VAL A 398 -12.77 27.27 18.72
C VAL A 398 -13.32 28.14 19.86
N ALA A 399 -13.51 29.44 19.63
CA ALA A 399 -14.11 30.32 20.62
C ALA A 399 -15.53 29.87 21.01
N THR A 400 -16.34 29.48 20.02
CA THR A 400 -17.71 28.97 20.24
C THR A 400 -17.69 27.66 21.04
N SER A 401 -16.79 26.73 20.72
CA SER A 401 -16.63 25.46 21.45
C SER A 401 -16.19 25.69 22.90
N LEU A 402 -15.26 26.63 23.13
CA LEU A 402 -14.83 27.02 24.48
C LEU A 402 -15.97 27.65 25.29
N GLU A 403 -16.81 28.47 24.67
CA GLU A 403 -17.98 29.10 25.31
C GLU A 403 -19.06 28.08 25.68
N ASN A 404 -19.32 27.10 24.81
CA ASN A 404 -20.33 26.08 25.06
C ASN A 404 -19.93 25.18 26.24
N GLY A 405 -18.63 24.94 26.42
CA GLY A 405 -18.08 24.01 27.41
C GLY A 405 -18.60 22.59 27.19
N TRP A 406 -17.96 21.61 27.83
CA TRP A 406 -18.32 20.18 27.79
C TRP A 406 -17.93 19.44 26.50
N GLY A 407 -17.18 18.35 26.67
CA GLY A 407 -16.92 17.35 25.62
C GLY A 407 -15.48 17.33 25.10
N ASP A 408 -15.22 16.32 24.28
CA ASP A 408 -14.00 16.22 23.50
C ASP A 408 -14.10 17.19 22.31
N PRO A 409 -13.03 17.94 21.99
CA PRO A 409 -13.08 18.90 20.91
C PRO A 409 -13.31 18.18 19.58
N ASP A 410 -14.32 18.62 18.82
CA ASP A 410 -14.64 18.12 17.49
C ASP A 410 -14.94 19.31 16.56
N PRO A 411 -14.22 19.47 15.44
CA PRO A 411 -13.10 18.64 14.97
C PRO A 411 -11.76 18.97 15.62
N TYR A 412 -10.82 18.02 15.55
CA TYR A 412 -9.41 18.28 15.82
C TYR A 412 -8.74 18.94 14.61
N ARG A 413 -7.90 19.94 14.83
CA ARG A 413 -7.33 20.77 13.76
C ARG A 413 -5.86 21.09 14.01
N VAL A 414 -5.07 21.10 12.94
CA VAL A 414 -3.77 21.77 12.91
C VAL A 414 -3.73 22.76 11.77
N ILE A 415 -3.23 23.97 12.05
CA ILE A 415 -2.94 24.97 11.03
C ILE A 415 -1.43 25.16 10.96
N ILE A 416 -0.85 24.96 9.77
CA ILE A 416 0.56 25.18 9.50
C ILE A 416 0.68 26.30 8.46
N THR A 417 1.30 27.42 8.83
CA THR A 417 1.27 28.63 7.99
C THR A 417 2.63 29.30 7.87
N THR A 418 2.92 29.81 6.66
CA THR A 418 4.05 30.72 6.40
C THR A 418 3.66 32.20 6.48
N GLY A 419 2.36 32.52 6.49
CA GLY A 419 1.82 33.88 6.40
C GLY A 419 1.30 34.46 7.71
N ASP A 420 0.82 35.70 7.62
CA ASP A 420 0.13 36.40 8.70
C ASP A 420 -1.29 35.82 8.93
N GLY A 421 -1.78 35.88 10.17
CA GLY A 421 -3.05 35.26 10.61
C GLY A 421 -2.96 34.62 12.01
N THR A 422 -1.74 34.45 12.52
CA THR A 422 -1.48 33.95 13.88
C THR A 422 -2.12 34.81 14.98
N ALA A 423 -2.28 36.12 14.73
CA ALA A 423 -2.78 37.07 15.70
C ALA A 423 -4.23 36.81 16.16
N ASP A 424 -5.07 36.23 15.29
CA ASP A 424 -6.47 35.97 15.61
C ASP A 424 -6.66 34.64 16.37
N LEU A 425 -5.86 33.63 16.03
CA LEU A 425 -5.97 32.30 16.61
C LEU A 425 -5.13 32.11 17.87
N ALA A 426 -3.92 32.68 17.93
CA ALA A 426 -3.00 32.49 19.06
C ALA A 426 -3.60 32.90 20.43
N PRO A 427 -4.35 34.02 20.57
CA PRO A 427 -4.97 34.37 21.84
C PRO A 427 -6.04 33.38 22.31
N VAL A 428 -6.75 32.75 21.37
CA VAL A 428 -7.79 31.74 21.68
C VAL A 428 -7.14 30.43 22.12
N LEU A 429 -6.03 30.04 21.50
CA LEU A 429 -5.27 28.84 21.86
C LEU A 429 -4.48 28.98 23.16
N ALA A 430 -4.18 30.20 23.61
CA ALA A 430 -3.58 30.46 24.92
C ALA A 430 -4.56 30.31 26.11
N SER A 431 -5.76 29.77 25.86
CA SER A 431 -6.79 29.52 26.87
C SER A 431 -6.31 28.50 27.93
N PRO A 432 -6.69 28.65 29.22
CA PRO A 432 -6.37 27.68 30.27
C PRO A 432 -7.19 26.38 30.17
N ALA A 433 -8.01 26.22 29.12
CA ALA A 433 -8.76 24.99 28.86
C ALA A 433 -7.80 23.83 28.58
N SER A 434 -8.08 22.66 29.17
CA SER A 434 -7.16 21.53 29.10
C SER A 434 -7.14 20.82 27.75
N ARG A 435 -8.17 20.98 26.92
CA ARG A 435 -8.30 20.38 25.58
C ARG A 435 -9.01 21.33 24.64
N ILE A 436 -8.28 21.85 23.67
CA ILE A 436 -8.79 22.78 22.65
C ILE A 436 -8.97 22.05 21.31
N GLY A 437 -8.29 20.92 21.12
CA GLY A 437 -8.27 20.15 19.87
C GLY A 437 -7.64 20.88 18.68
N THR A 438 -7.09 22.08 18.89
CA THR A 438 -6.52 22.90 17.81
C THR A 438 -5.09 23.31 18.14
N ALA A 439 -4.19 23.19 17.16
CA ALA A 439 -2.82 23.70 17.24
C ALA A 439 -2.45 24.59 16.05
N LEU A 440 -1.56 25.56 16.29
CA LEU A 440 -1.03 26.47 15.29
C LEU A 440 0.49 26.35 15.22
N VAL A 441 1.02 25.95 14.06
CA VAL A 441 2.45 25.95 13.73
C VAL A 441 2.73 27.11 12.76
N SER A 442 3.42 28.13 13.25
CA SER A 442 3.73 29.34 12.50
C SER A 442 5.21 29.38 12.11
N LEU A 443 5.49 29.66 10.84
CA LEU A 443 6.83 30.00 10.35
C LEU A 443 7.07 31.52 10.32
N ALA A 444 6.10 32.32 10.77
CA ALA A 444 6.25 33.75 11.01
C ALA A 444 6.98 34.02 12.33
N ALA A 445 7.30 35.29 12.59
CA ALA A 445 8.01 35.71 13.80
C ALA A 445 7.29 35.25 15.09
N PRO A 446 8.04 34.83 16.13
CA PRO A 446 7.46 34.30 17.36
C PRO A 446 6.65 35.36 18.13
N GLY A 447 5.46 34.97 18.58
CA GLY A 447 4.61 35.76 19.47
C GLY A 447 4.89 35.48 20.95
N PRO A 448 4.35 36.30 21.88
CA PRO A 448 4.60 36.15 23.32
C PRO A 448 4.12 34.82 23.91
N GLU A 449 3.04 34.25 23.38
CA GLU A 449 2.44 32.98 23.83
C GLU A 449 3.00 31.74 23.09
N SER A 450 4.01 31.91 22.23
CA SER A 450 4.50 30.82 21.38
C SER A 450 5.59 30.00 22.04
N THR A 451 5.48 28.67 21.91
CA THR A 451 6.61 27.77 22.16
C THR A 451 7.55 27.83 20.96
N VAL A 452 8.79 28.27 21.18
CA VAL A 452 9.77 28.48 20.10
C VAL A 452 10.54 27.21 19.80
N PHE A 453 10.52 26.80 18.53
CA PHE A 453 11.33 25.75 17.96
C PHE A 453 12.41 26.42 17.09
N GLU A 454 13.65 26.48 17.59
CA GLU A 454 14.77 27.07 16.87
C GLU A 454 15.54 25.99 16.12
N ILE A 455 15.61 26.09 14.79
CA ILE A 455 16.28 25.10 13.94
C ILE A 455 17.46 25.77 13.25
N ASP A 456 18.67 25.25 13.43
CA ASP A 456 19.84 25.78 12.76
C ASP A 456 20.03 25.20 11.35
N HIS A 457 21.01 25.73 10.61
CA HIS A 457 21.31 25.30 9.25
C HIS A 457 21.75 23.81 9.15
N ALA A 458 22.34 23.26 10.23
CA ALA A 458 22.71 21.84 10.32
C ALA A 458 21.49 20.94 10.60
N GLY A 459 20.31 21.52 10.81
CA GLY A 459 19.08 20.81 11.12
C GLY A 459 18.98 20.42 12.59
N ARG A 460 19.70 21.09 13.50
CA ARG A 460 19.57 20.86 14.93
C ARG A 460 18.42 21.70 15.49
N LEU A 461 17.44 21.04 16.10
CA LEU A 461 16.25 21.64 16.73
C LEU A 461 16.50 21.86 18.21
N ARG A 462 16.32 23.10 18.69
CA ARG A 462 16.25 23.44 20.12
C ARG A 462 14.86 23.93 20.47
N ALA A 463 14.25 23.31 21.48
CA ALA A 463 13.00 23.78 22.08
C ALA A 463 13.21 23.94 23.60
N PRO A 464 13.73 25.09 24.07
CA PRO A 464 14.15 25.27 25.47
C PRO A 464 13.04 25.04 26.50
N MET A 465 11.79 25.39 26.17
CA MET A 465 10.63 25.17 27.04
C MET A 465 10.33 23.69 27.30
N LEU A 466 10.72 22.82 26.36
CA LEU A 466 10.56 21.37 26.45
C LEU A 466 11.85 20.66 26.87
N GLY A 467 12.96 21.40 27.02
CA GLY A 467 14.28 20.82 27.29
C GLY A 467 14.84 19.98 26.15
N LEU A 468 14.37 20.17 24.90
CA LEU A 468 14.78 19.36 23.75
C LEU A 468 15.94 19.99 22.98
N ASP A 469 16.89 19.15 22.58
CA ASP A 469 18.03 19.49 21.72
C ASP A 469 18.35 18.32 20.77
N LEU A 470 17.72 18.32 19.60
CA LEU A 470 17.54 17.14 18.74
C LEU A 470 18.14 17.37 17.35
N GLN A 471 18.44 16.28 16.64
CA GLN A 471 18.47 16.33 15.17
C GLN A 471 17.03 16.38 14.68
N ALA A 472 16.64 17.48 14.04
CA ALA A 472 15.28 17.70 13.56
C ALA A 472 14.89 16.67 12.49
N ALA A 473 13.64 16.23 12.54
CA ALA A 473 13.00 15.66 11.37
C ALA A 473 12.85 16.74 10.29
N GLY A 474 12.81 16.34 9.02
CA GLY A 474 12.62 17.30 7.94
C GLY A 474 12.40 16.61 6.61
N LEU A 475 11.34 17.02 5.92
CA LEU A 475 10.96 16.51 4.62
C LEU A 475 11.15 17.62 3.59
N THR A 476 12.06 17.43 2.64
CA THR A 476 12.25 18.39 1.54
C THR A 476 11.02 18.42 0.63
N SER A 477 10.90 19.45 -0.22
CA SER A 477 9.78 19.55 -1.16
C SER A 477 9.72 18.38 -2.14
N GLU A 478 10.87 17.93 -2.66
CA GLU A 478 10.94 16.79 -3.58
C GLU A 478 10.60 15.47 -2.88
N GLU A 479 11.07 15.26 -1.65
CA GLU A 479 10.72 14.07 -0.87
C GLU A 479 9.24 14.06 -0.50
N ALA A 480 8.67 15.22 -0.14
CA ALA A 480 7.24 15.37 0.14
C ALA A 480 6.39 15.03 -1.08
N LYS A 481 6.77 15.55 -2.26
CA LYS A 481 6.14 15.22 -3.53
C LYS A 481 6.22 13.73 -3.85
N ALA A 482 7.37 13.10 -3.62
CA ALA A 482 7.55 11.67 -3.84
C ALA A 482 6.69 10.82 -2.88
N CYS A 483 6.58 11.21 -1.60
CA CYS A 483 5.71 10.56 -0.63
C CYS A 483 4.23 10.66 -1.03
N ALA A 484 3.78 11.85 -1.41
CA ALA A 484 2.41 12.06 -1.88
C ALA A 484 2.14 11.23 -3.14
N ALA A 485 3.05 11.23 -4.11
CA ALA A 485 2.90 10.50 -5.36
C ALA A 485 2.82 8.98 -5.19
N ILE A 486 3.63 8.37 -4.30
CA ILE A 486 3.56 6.91 -4.09
C ILE A 486 2.28 6.49 -3.35
N VAL A 487 1.81 7.31 -2.40
CA VAL A 487 0.55 7.06 -1.67
C VAL A 487 -0.63 7.22 -2.62
N ASP A 488 -0.66 8.28 -3.43
CA ASP A 488 -1.72 8.56 -4.42
C ASP A 488 -1.79 7.48 -5.50
N LEU A 489 -0.66 7.16 -6.14
CA LEU A 489 -0.57 6.12 -7.15
C LEU A 489 -1.16 4.79 -6.67
N THR A 490 -0.88 4.41 -5.43
CA THR A 490 -1.33 3.12 -4.88
C THR A 490 -2.82 3.09 -4.56
N ARG A 491 -3.51 4.24 -4.45
CA ARG A 491 -4.98 4.28 -4.28
C ARG A 491 -5.73 3.92 -5.56
N GLU A 492 -5.20 4.33 -6.71
CA GLU A 492 -5.91 4.30 -7.99
C GLU A 492 -5.34 3.32 -9.01
N SER A 493 -4.20 2.65 -8.76
CA SER A 493 -3.63 1.77 -9.79
C SER A 493 -4.45 0.51 -10.01
N ASP A 494 -4.80 0.27 -11.26
CA ASP A 494 -5.43 -0.97 -11.70
C ASP A 494 -4.45 -2.16 -11.70
N PRO A 495 -4.95 -3.38 -11.44
CA PRO A 495 -4.20 -4.61 -11.67
C PRO A 495 -3.75 -4.75 -13.12
N VAL A 496 -2.60 -5.38 -13.34
CA VAL A 496 -2.00 -5.62 -14.66
C VAL A 496 -1.81 -7.10 -14.91
N LYS A 497 -1.74 -7.52 -16.17
CA LYS A 497 -1.31 -8.89 -16.51
C LYS A 497 0.08 -9.14 -15.94
N VAL A 498 0.33 -10.38 -15.50
CA VAL A 498 1.67 -10.76 -15.05
C VAL A 498 2.64 -10.63 -16.24
N PRO A 499 3.76 -9.91 -16.08
CA PRO A 499 4.70 -9.72 -17.18
C PRO A 499 5.46 -11.03 -17.48
N PRO A 500 5.87 -11.24 -18.75
CA PRO A 500 6.83 -12.28 -19.09
C PRO A 500 8.21 -11.97 -18.49
N PHE A 501 9.11 -12.94 -18.51
CA PHE A 501 10.52 -12.70 -18.18
C PHE A 501 11.14 -11.74 -19.23
N GLU A 502 11.63 -10.59 -18.78
CA GLU A 502 12.09 -9.50 -19.68
C GLU A 502 13.30 -9.89 -20.55
N GLN A 503 14.14 -10.81 -20.07
CA GLN A 503 15.36 -11.21 -20.75
C GLN A 503 15.19 -12.62 -21.30
N ALA A 504 15.22 -12.77 -22.64
CA ALA A 504 15.08 -14.02 -23.39
C ALA A 504 15.58 -15.24 -22.59
N ALA A 505 14.64 -15.88 -21.91
CA ALA A 505 14.95 -16.82 -20.87
C ALA A 505 15.04 -18.20 -21.53
N ASP A 506 16.21 -18.84 -21.51
CA ASP A 506 16.36 -20.17 -22.09
C ASP A 506 15.49 -21.20 -21.32
N GLY A 507 15.13 -22.29 -21.99
CA GLY A 507 14.35 -23.37 -21.38
C GLY A 507 12.89 -22.97 -21.13
N TRP A 508 12.33 -23.41 -20.00
CA TRP A 508 10.91 -23.24 -19.68
C TRP A 508 10.49 -21.77 -19.53
N MET A 509 11.39 -20.89 -19.07
CA MET A 509 11.09 -19.47 -18.86
C MET A 509 10.81 -18.72 -20.18
N ALA A 510 11.22 -19.23 -21.34
CA ALA A 510 10.82 -18.66 -22.64
C ALA A 510 9.31 -18.80 -22.91
N LEU A 511 8.70 -19.82 -22.29
CA LEU A 511 7.35 -20.30 -22.58
C LEU A 511 6.34 -19.82 -21.54
N ALA A 512 6.80 -19.24 -20.43
CA ALA A 512 5.96 -18.86 -19.31
C ALA A 512 6.17 -17.40 -18.87
N ASP A 513 5.19 -16.88 -18.13
CA ASP A 513 5.28 -15.60 -17.44
C ASP A 513 5.98 -15.70 -16.07
N GLN A 514 6.16 -14.57 -15.39
CA GLN A 514 6.78 -14.55 -14.05
C GLN A 514 5.93 -15.24 -12.97
N ALA A 515 4.69 -15.64 -13.23
CA ALA A 515 3.90 -16.43 -12.31
C ALA A 515 3.98 -17.94 -12.63
N GLY A 516 4.62 -18.32 -13.74
CA GLY A 516 4.69 -19.70 -14.22
C GLY A 516 3.45 -20.15 -15.00
N ALA A 517 2.61 -19.22 -15.47
CA ALA A 517 1.57 -19.54 -16.46
C ALA A 517 2.19 -19.52 -17.86
N LEU A 518 1.66 -20.31 -18.79
CA LEU A 518 2.07 -20.24 -20.19
C LEU A 518 1.76 -18.87 -20.79
N ARG A 519 2.63 -18.42 -21.68
CA ARG A 519 2.40 -17.17 -22.43
C ARG A 519 1.14 -17.31 -23.29
N GLU A 520 0.31 -16.29 -23.29
CA GLU A 520 -1.00 -16.26 -23.95
C GLU A 520 -0.91 -16.65 -25.44
N GLU A 521 0.15 -16.21 -26.14
CA GLU A 521 0.43 -16.54 -27.54
C GLU A 521 0.75 -18.02 -27.81
N LEU A 522 0.95 -18.84 -26.78
CA LEU A 522 1.19 -20.28 -26.86
C LEU A 522 -0.07 -21.10 -26.55
N THR A 523 -1.19 -20.44 -26.28
CA THR A 523 -2.46 -21.08 -25.90
C THR A 523 -3.59 -20.64 -26.83
N ASP A 524 -4.60 -21.49 -26.98
CA ASP A 524 -5.82 -21.19 -27.70
C ASP A 524 -6.93 -20.81 -26.72
N VAL A 525 -7.76 -19.84 -27.12
CA VAL A 525 -8.95 -19.43 -26.36
C VAL A 525 -9.93 -20.60 -26.28
N ARG A 526 -10.64 -20.73 -25.16
CA ARG A 526 -11.72 -21.72 -25.03
C ARG A 526 -12.92 -21.27 -25.87
N GLU A 527 -13.42 -22.16 -26.72
CA GLU A 527 -14.70 -21.95 -27.41
C GLU A 527 -15.89 -22.30 -26.50
N GLU A 528 -17.10 -21.89 -26.90
CA GLU A 528 -18.34 -22.24 -26.19
C GLU A 528 -18.51 -23.78 -26.13
N GLY A 529 -18.64 -24.32 -24.91
CA GLY A 529 -18.76 -25.76 -24.66
C GLY A 529 -17.51 -26.39 -24.02
N PRO A 530 -17.37 -27.73 -24.06
CA PRO A 530 -16.26 -28.42 -23.41
C PRO A 530 -14.91 -28.16 -24.07
N ALA A 531 -13.89 -27.80 -23.28
CA ALA A 531 -12.53 -27.56 -23.76
C ALA A 531 -11.72 -28.84 -24.03
N GLY A 532 -12.12 -29.98 -23.45
CA GLY A 532 -11.43 -31.26 -23.60
C GLY A 532 -10.15 -31.37 -22.78
N ASP A 533 -9.46 -32.51 -22.91
CA ASP A 533 -8.35 -32.89 -22.02
C ASP A 533 -7.06 -32.06 -22.24
N SER A 534 -7.01 -31.26 -23.31
CA SER A 534 -5.94 -30.27 -23.56
C SER A 534 -6.04 -29.02 -22.70
N SER A 535 -7.05 -28.91 -21.84
CA SER A 535 -7.21 -27.86 -20.85
C SER A 535 -7.22 -28.46 -19.45
N LEU A 536 -6.68 -27.72 -18.46
CA LEU A 536 -6.72 -28.09 -17.04
C LEU A 536 -8.15 -28.38 -16.53
N LEU A 537 -9.13 -27.69 -17.11
CA LEU A 537 -10.54 -27.79 -16.78
C LEU A 537 -11.34 -28.24 -18.02
N PRO A 538 -11.51 -29.56 -18.28
CA PRO A 538 -12.03 -30.07 -19.57
C PRO A 538 -13.51 -29.81 -19.89
N LYS A 539 -14.35 -29.53 -18.89
CA LYS A 539 -15.79 -29.29 -19.10
C LYS A 539 -16.05 -27.89 -19.67
N SER A 540 -17.30 -27.51 -19.91
CA SER A 540 -17.60 -26.12 -20.28
C SER A 540 -17.39 -25.18 -19.09
N ALA A 541 -17.11 -23.90 -19.35
CA ALA A 541 -16.88 -22.91 -18.30
C ALA A 541 -18.10 -22.77 -17.37
N GLU A 542 -19.31 -22.85 -17.92
CA GLU A 542 -20.58 -22.75 -17.18
C GLU A 542 -20.70 -23.87 -16.14
N ALA A 543 -20.27 -25.09 -16.48
CA ALA A 543 -20.32 -26.22 -15.56
C ALA A 543 -19.44 -26.00 -14.31
N TYR A 544 -18.35 -25.23 -14.45
CA TYR A 544 -17.49 -24.86 -13.33
C TYR A 544 -18.06 -23.69 -12.53
N VAL A 545 -18.66 -22.70 -13.20
CA VAL A 545 -19.35 -21.57 -12.55
C VAL A 545 -20.51 -22.06 -11.67
N GLU A 546 -21.26 -23.08 -12.09
CA GLU A 546 -22.30 -23.68 -11.26
C GLU A 546 -21.74 -24.32 -9.96
N ALA A 547 -20.54 -24.91 -10.05
CA ALA A 547 -19.95 -25.70 -8.97
C ALA A 547 -19.08 -24.89 -7.99
N ALA A 548 -18.48 -23.78 -8.42
CA ALA A 548 -17.44 -23.06 -7.67
C ALA A 548 -17.69 -21.54 -7.59
N ALA A 549 -16.88 -20.82 -6.80
CA ALA A 549 -16.94 -19.35 -6.71
C ALA A 549 -16.09 -18.68 -7.81
N THR A 550 -16.47 -18.93 -9.06
CA THR A 550 -15.71 -18.52 -10.24
C THR A 550 -16.61 -17.91 -11.31
N THR A 551 -16.02 -17.32 -12.33
CA THR A 551 -16.72 -16.77 -13.51
C THR A 551 -16.21 -17.45 -14.79
N VAL A 552 -16.93 -17.28 -15.91
CA VAL A 552 -16.50 -17.81 -17.22
C VAL A 552 -15.12 -17.28 -17.60
N GLU A 553 -14.91 -15.96 -17.44
CA GLU A 553 -13.65 -15.29 -17.76
C GLU A 553 -12.47 -15.83 -16.91
N ASP A 554 -12.72 -16.17 -15.64
CA ASP A 554 -11.70 -16.77 -14.78
C ASP A 554 -11.26 -18.14 -15.31
N VAL A 555 -12.23 -18.99 -15.68
CA VAL A 555 -11.98 -20.32 -16.22
C VAL A 555 -11.28 -20.26 -17.58
N GLU A 556 -11.67 -19.31 -18.43
CA GLU A 556 -11.03 -19.05 -19.71
C GLU A 556 -9.58 -18.59 -19.56
N THR A 557 -9.33 -17.70 -18.60
CA THR A 557 -7.99 -17.17 -18.33
C THR A 557 -7.06 -18.21 -17.72
N LEU A 558 -7.55 -19.01 -16.76
CA LEU A 558 -6.71 -19.93 -15.98
C LEU A 558 -6.56 -21.33 -16.60
N ALA A 559 -7.48 -21.70 -17.49
CA ALA A 559 -7.46 -23.02 -18.11
C ALA A 559 -7.69 -22.92 -19.62
N PRO A 560 -6.81 -22.23 -20.38
CA PRO A 560 -6.93 -22.17 -21.83
C PRO A 560 -6.73 -23.56 -22.45
N ILE A 561 -6.91 -23.66 -23.77
CA ILE A 561 -6.63 -24.89 -24.52
C ILE A 561 -5.15 -24.86 -24.92
N VAL A 562 -4.40 -25.91 -24.59
CA VAL A 562 -2.98 -25.98 -24.98
C VAL A 562 -2.79 -26.91 -26.18
N PRO A 563 -2.22 -26.42 -27.29
CA PRO A 563 -1.86 -27.26 -28.42
C PRO A 563 -0.85 -28.36 -28.07
N GLU A 564 -1.02 -29.56 -28.60
CA GLU A 564 -0.11 -30.71 -28.39
C GLU A 564 1.36 -30.38 -28.72
N GLN A 565 1.61 -29.51 -29.70
CA GLN A 565 2.96 -29.08 -30.03
C GLN A 565 3.60 -28.25 -28.89
N VAL A 566 2.83 -27.38 -28.25
CA VAL A 566 3.27 -26.56 -27.12
C VAL A 566 3.52 -27.45 -25.91
N ARG A 567 2.62 -28.40 -25.62
CA ARG A 567 2.83 -29.43 -24.59
C ARG A 567 4.20 -30.10 -24.70
N ARG A 568 4.54 -30.61 -25.88
CA ARG A 568 5.85 -31.27 -26.11
C ARG A 568 7.01 -30.32 -25.90
N THR A 569 6.90 -29.09 -26.39
CA THR A 569 7.96 -28.09 -26.25
C THR A 569 8.20 -27.72 -24.77
N VAL A 570 7.15 -27.60 -23.96
CA VAL A 570 7.27 -27.34 -22.52
C VAL A 570 7.94 -28.52 -21.80
N GLU A 571 7.53 -29.76 -22.09
CA GLU A 571 8.11 -30.95 -21.48
C GLU A 571 9.59 -31.15 -21.87
N GLU A 572 9.95 -30.89 -23.13
CA GLU A 572 11.33 -30.97 -23.60
C GLU A 572 12.22 -29.87 -23.02
N ALA A 573 11.67 -28.67 -22.80
CA ALA A 573 12.39 -27.53 -22.25
C ALA A 573 12.80 -27.70 -20.77
N ASP A 574 12.16 -28.62 -20.04
CA ASP A 574 12.42 -28.86 -18.62
C ASP A 574 12.45 -30.35 -18.24
N SER A 575 13.35 -31.07 -18.91
CA SER A 575 13.53 -32.52 -18.68
C SER A 575 14.01 -32.91 -17.27
N THR A 576 14.46 -31.97 -16.42
CA THR A 576 14.98 -32.28 -15.08
C THR A 576 13.97 -32.09 -13.96
N LEU A 577 12.76 -31.58 -14.25
CA LEU A 577 11.77 -31.20 -13.24
C LEU A 577 11.40 -32.36 -12.29
N ASP A 578 11.12 -33.55 -12.83
CA ASP A 578 10.71 -34.68 -11.99
C ASP A 578 11.80 -35.12 -11.00
N GLU A 579 13.07 -35.08 -11.44
CA GLU A 579 14.21 -35.38 -10.56
C GLU A 579 14.40 -34.30 -9.49
N ASP A 580 14.27 -33.02 -9.88
CA ASP A 580 14.39 -31.89 -8.96
C ASP A 580 13.30 -31.89 -7.88
N VAL A 581 12.06 -32.18 -8.27
CA VAL A 581 10.91 -32.31 -7.34
C VAL A 581 11.09 -33.51 -6.42
N ALA A 582 11.52 -34.67 -6.95
CA ALA A 582 11.79 -35.84 -6.12
C ALA A 582 12.90 -35.57 -5.09
N ASP A 583 13.97 -34.87 -5.50
CA ASP A 583 15.05 -34.45 -4.61
C ASP A 583 14.57 -33.47 -3.53
N TRP A 584 13.66 -32.54 -3.87
CA TRP A 584 13.10 -31.57 -2.91
C TRP A 584 12.37 -32.24 -1.74
N PHE A 585 11.59 -33.29 -2.01
CA PHE A 585 10.84 -34.00 -0.98
C PHE A 585 11.62 -35.14 -0.32
N SER A 586 12.76 -35.53 -0.89
CA SER A 586 13.60 -36.58 -0.33
C SER A 586 14.38 -36.09 0.90
N SER A 587 14.26 -36.82 2.02
CA SER A 587 15.11 -36.61 3.20
C SER A 587 16.56 -37.04 2.97
N ASP A 588 16.79 -37.89 1.96
CA ASP A 588 18.12 -38.43 1.63
C ASP A 588 18.88 -37.55 0.63
N SER A 589 18.23 -36.52 0.06
CA SER A 589 18.87 -35.61 -0.89
C SER A 589 19.76 -34.59 -0.18
N GLU A 590 21.05 -34.61 -0.49
CA GLU A 590 22.04 -33.65 0.00
C GLU A 590 22.14 -32.39 -0.90
N ARG A 591 21.14 -32.13 -1.74
CA ARG A 591 21.09 -30.90 -2.55
C ARG A 591 20.70 -29.71 -1.67
N PRO A 592 21.39 -28.56 -1.77
CA PRO A 592 20.96 -27.35 -1.08
C PRO A 592 19.56 -26.93 -1.51
N ARG A 593 18.77 -26.48 -0.54
CA ARG A 593 17.37 -26.05 -0.70
C ARG A 593 17.23 -24.62 -0.20
N LEU A 594 16.54 -23.78 -0.97
CA LEU A 594 16.15 -22.43 -0.60
C LEU A 594 14.63 -22.38 -0.53
N THR A 595 14.11 -21.97 0.63
CA THR A 595 12.68 -21.80 0.87
C THR A 595 12.34 -20.31 0.78
N LEU A 596 11.43 -19.95 -0.12
CA LEU A 596 10.88 -18.61 -0.34
C LEU A 596 9.34 -18.60 -0.28
N LEU A 597 8.67 -19.74 -0.44
CA LEU A 597 7.21 -19.88 -0.36
C LEU A 597 6.75 -20.08 1.09
N GLY A 598 7.20 -19.21 1.98
CA GLY A 598 6.98 -19.28 3.41
C GLY A 598 8.06 -18.52 4.16
N ALA A 599 8.37 -18.98 5.39
CA ALA A 599 9.44 -18.43 6.20
C ALA A 599 10.80 -18.62 5.51
N VAL A 600 11.45 -17.53 5.12
CA VAL A 600 12.68 -17.58 4.31
C VAL A 600 13.79 -18.33 5.05
N ASN A 601 14.29 -19.40 4.44
CA ASN A 601 15.36 -20.22 5.00
C ASN A 601 16.14 -20.93 3.89
N ALA A 602 17.31 -21.48 4.22
CA ALA A 602 18.01 -22.38 3.32
C ALA A 602 18.66 -23.52 4.08
N GLU A 603 18.73 -24.69 3.47
CA GLU A 603 19.45 -25.85 3.95
C GLU A 603 20.58 -26.17 2.98
N ALA A 604 21.76 -26.49 3.51
CA ALA A 604 22.92 -26.87 2.71
C ALA A 604 23.87 -27.75 3.51
N PHE A 605 24.64 -28.57 2.79
CA PHE A 605 25.37 -29.73 3.32
C PHE A 605 26.89 -29.60 3.21
N GLY A 606 27.39 -28.41 2.87
CA GLY A 606 28.82 -28.11 2.82
C GLY A 606 29.42 -27.72 4.17
N VAL A 607 30.54 -27.00 4.12
CA VAL A 607 31.29 -26.58 5.30
C VAL A 607 30.65 -25.36 5.95
N VAL A 608 30.16 -25.52 7.18
CA VAL A 608 29.55 -24.43 7.95
C VAL A 608 30.63 -23.58 8.64
N LYS A 609 30.93 -22.41 8.07
CA LYS A 609 31.83 -21.42 8.69
C LYS A 609 31.14 -20.67 9.85
N PRO A 610 31.88 -20.12 10.84
CA PRO A 610 31.30 -19.38 11.97
C PRO A 610 30.40 -18.21 11.57
N ILE A 611 30.66 -17.57 10.42
CA ILE A 611 29.82 -16.51 9.88
C ILE A 611 28.42 -16.98 9.52
N ILE A 612 28.27 -18.21 8.98
CA ILE A 612 26.97 -18.79 8.62
C ILE A 612 26.12 -18.91 9.88
N LEU A 613 26.69 -19.39 10.99
CA LEU A 613 25.98 -19.53 12.25
C LEU A 613 25.59 -18.17 12.86
N LYS A 614 26.49 -17.17 12.81
CA LYS A 614 26.26 -15.85 13.40
C LYS A 614 25.35 -14.94 12.58
N ARG A 615 25.31 -15.12 11.26
CA ARG A 615 24.63 -14.23 10.30
C ARG A 615 23.76 -15.00 9.31
N ARG A 616 23.16 -16.12 9.73
CA ARG A 616 22.39 -17.00 8.83
C ARG A 616 21.36 -16.25 7.97
N PRO A 617 20.47 -15.41 8.52
CA PRO A 617 19.46 -14.72 7.71
C PRO A 617 20.07 -13.83 6.62
N TYR A 618 21.21 -13.20 6.91
CA TYR A 618 21.93 -12.37 5.94
C TYR A 618 22.59 -13.20 4.83
N ILE A 619 23.16 -14.36 5.14
CA ILE A 619 23.75 -15.23 4.12
C ILE A 619 22.67 -15.91 3.27
N VAL A 620 21.52 -16.26 3.87
CA VAL A 620 20.35 -16.75 3.15
C VAL A 620 19.82 -15.68 2.18
N GLU A 621 19.81 -14.40 2.58
CA GLU A 621 19.47 -13.30 1.67
C GLU A 621 20.44 -13.19 0.48
N ILE A 622 21.75 -13.36 0.67
CA ILE A 622 22.72 -13.42 -0.45
C ILE A 622 22.42 -14.59 -1.38
N LEU A 623 22.10 -15.77 -0.81
CA LEU A 623 21.71 -16.94 -1.61
C LEU A 623 20.43 -16.66 -2.40
N ALA A 624 19.41 -16.08 -1.78
CA ALA A 624 18.16 -15.71 -2.45
C ALA A 624 18.38 -14.68 -3.55
N TYR A 625 19.19 -13.65 -3.30
CA TYR A 625 19.57 -12.67 -4.31
C TYR A 625 20.22 -13.36 -5.52
N LEU A 626 21.23 -14.21 -5.31
CA LEU A 626 21.89 -14.91 -6.41
C LEU A 626 20.98 -15.93 -7.12
N ALA A 627 20.08 -16.59 -6.40
CA ALA A 627 19.15 -17.57 -6.97
C ALA A 627 18.08 -16.91 -7.85
N LEU A 628 17.61 -15.72 -7.47
CA LEU A 628 16.62 -14.94 -8.22
C LEU A 628 17.24 -14.06 -9.31
N HIS A 629 18.57 -14.09 -9.45
CA HIS A 629 19.30 -13.48 -10.57
C HIS A 629 20.01 -14.60 -11.34
N PRO A 630 19.32 -15.35 -12.21
CA PRO A 630 19.87 -16.55 -12.83
C PRO A 630 21.10 -16.28 -13.72
N LYS A 631 21.28 -15.05 -14.22
CA LYS A 631 22.51 -14.61 -14.92
C LYS A 631 23.67 -14.28 -13.98
N GLY A 632 23.45 -14.39 -12.68
CA GLY A 632 24.39 -14.08 -11.62
C GLY A 632 24.52 -12.59 -11.32
N ALA A 633 25.37 -12.28 -10.34
CA ALA A 633 25.66 -10.91 -9.91
C ALA A 633 27.17 -10.71 -9.67
N THR A 634 27.66 -9.53 -10.00
CA THR A 634 29.03 -9.09 -9.75
C THR A 634 29.24 -8.75 -8.27
N ALA A 635 30.51 -8.67 -7.86
CA ALA A 635 30.84 -8.26 -6.50
C ALA A 635 30.39 -6.82 -6.19
N ASN A 636 30.28 -5.95 -7.20
CA ASN A 636 29.85 -4.57 -7.04
C ASN A 636 28.32 -4.49 -6.89
N GLU A 637 27.55 -5.24 -7.68
CA GLU A 637 26.09 -5.29 -7.50
C GLU A 637 25.71 -5.82 -6.10
N ILE A 638 26.43 -6.83 -5.59
CA ILE A 638 26.26 -7.29 -4.20
C ILE A 638 26.71 -6.19 -3.21
N SER A 639 27.80 -5.48 -3.50
CA SER A 639 28.29 -4.34 -2.70
C SER A 639 27.19 -3.31 -2.50
N ASP A 640 26.56 -2.90 -3.61
CA ASP A 640 25.60 -1.81 -3.66
C ASP A 640 24.26 -2.22 -3.03
N ASN A 641 23.76 -3.43 -3.34
CA ASN A 641 22.48 -3.91 -2.82
C ASN A 641 22.49 -4.24 -1.32
N PHE A 642 23.67 -4.60 -0.78
CA PHE A 642 23.81 -4.96 0.63
C PHE A 642 24.47 -3.86 1.47
N GLY A 643 24.89 -2.74 0.86
CA GLY A 643 25.51 -1.61 1.56
C GLY A 643 26.84 -1.96 2.25
N ILE A 644 27.63 -2.83 1.61
CA ILE A 644 28.91 -3.32 2.12
C ILE A 644 30.04 -3.03 1.13
N ALA A 645 31.31 -3.16 1.56
CA ALA A 645 32.43 -3.08 0.63
C ALA A 645 32.50 -4.30 -0.30
N ALA A 646 32.91 -4.12 -1.56
CA ALA A 646 33.08 -5.23 -2.51
C ALA A 646 34.07 -6.31 -2.03
N SER A 647 35.07 -5.96 -1.19
CA SER A 647 35.95 -6.93 -0.54
C SER A 647 35.18 -7.84 0.44
N ARG A 648 34.23 -7.27 1.18
CA ARG A 648 33.33 -7.99 2.06
C ARG A 648 32.40 -8.91 1.28
N ALA A 649 31.84 -8.45 0.17
CA ALA A 649 30.97 -9.25 -0.70
C ALA A 649 31.69 -10.54 -1.16
N ARG A 650 32.95 -10.44 -1.59
CA ARG A 650 33.78 -11.60 -1.98
C ARG A 650 33.95 -12.59 -0.84
N THR A 651 34.19 -12.10 0.38
CA THR A 651 34.36 -12.93 1.59
C THR A 651 33.06 -13.65 1.96
N ASP A 652 31.93 -12.95 1.95
CA ASP A 652 30.63 -13.51 2.31
C ASP A 652 30.17 -14.55 1.26
N VAL A 653 30.37 -14.26 -0.04
CA VAL A 653 30.12 -15.22 -1.13
C VAL A 653 31.04 -16.44 -1.06
N SER A 654 32.29 -16.28 -0.62
CA SER A 654 33.19 -17.41 -0.37
C SER A 654 32.69 -18.31 0.76
N ALA A 655 32.14 -17.72 1.83
CA ALA A 655 31.52 -18.48 2.91
C ALA A 655 30.24 -19.20 2.45
N LEU A 656 29.42 -18.55 1.61
CA LEU A 656 28.25 -19.16 1.00
C LEU A 656 28.65 -20.35 0.10
N ARG A 657 29.67 -20.20 -0.75
CA ARG A 657 30.19 -21.30 -1.59
C ARG A 657 30.57 -22.52 -0.76
N ASP A 658 31.33 -22.32 0.31
CA ASP A 658 31.76 -23.42 1.18
C ASP A 658 30.56 -24.10 1.84
N TRP A 659 29.55 -23.33 2.24
CA TRP A 659 28.33 -23.84 2.86
C TRP A 659 27.45 -24.63 1.87
N LEU A 660 27.32 -24.16 0.62
CA LEU A 660 26.61 -24.88 -0.44
C LEU A 660 27.33 -26.18 -0.85
N GLY A 661 28.67 -26.15 -0.88
CA GLY A 661 29.48 -27.31 -1.21
C GLY A 661 29.53 -27.63 -2.70
N THR A 662 29.73 -28.91 -3.03
CA THR A 662 29.92 -29.42 -4.39
C THR A 662 28.72 -30.23 -4.82
N ASN A 663 28.24 -29.99 -6.04
CA ASN A 663 27.15 -30.73 -6.62
C ASN A 663 27.59 -32.19 -6.89
N PRO A 664 26.89 -33.19 -6.31
CA PRO A 664 27.29 -34.58 -6.43
C PRO A 664 27.14 -35.13 -7.86
N ARG A 665 26.30 -34.53 -8.70
CA ARG A 665 26.08 -34.92 -10.11
C ARG A 665 27.17 -34.38 -11.01
N THR A 666 27.43 -33.08 -10.96
CA THR A 666 28.39 -32.41 -11.86
C THR A 666 29.83 -32.46 -11.36
N LYS A 667 30.03 -32.75 -10.07
CA LYS A 667 31.33 -32.64 -9.37
C LYS A 667 31.92 -31.22 -9.37
N THR A 668 31.12 -30.21 -9.66
CA THR A 668 31.48 -28.79 -9.60
C THR A 668 30.82 -28.11 -8.39
N PRO A 669 31.37 -27.01 -7.86
CA PRO A 669 30.72 -26.25 -6.80
C PRO A 669 29.32 -25.78 -7.21
N TYR A 670 28.35 -25.79 -6.29
CA TYR A 670 27.03 -25.17 -6.51
C TYR A 670 27.14 -23.66 -6.78
N LEU A 671 28.21 -23.03 -6.30
CA LEU A 671 28.56 -21.65 -6.55
C LEU A 671 30.03 -21.58 -7.00
N PRO A 672 30.32 -21.63 -8.31
CA PRO A 672 31.68 -21.52 -8.83
C PRO A 672 32.40 -20.23 -8.43
N ALA A 673 33.70 -20.15 -8.70
CA ALA A 673 34.41 -18.88 -8.62
C ALA A 673 33.86 -17.90 -9.68
N ALA A 674 33.95 -16.59 -9.42
CA ALA A 674 33.35 -15.58 -10.31
C ALA A 674 33.91 -15.60 -11.74
N ASN A 675 35.11 -16.16 -11.94
CA ASN A 675 35.79 -16.32 -13.22
C ASN A 675 35.65 -17.76 -13.80
N GLU A 676 34.74 -18.54 -13.25
CA GLU A 676 34.46 -19.94 -13.63
C GLU A 676 32.94 -20.18 -13.75
N SER A 677 32.12 -19.13 -13.63
CA SER A 677 30.68 -19.22 -13.83
C SER A 677 30.35 -19.26 -15.33
N PRO A 678 29.24 -19.92 -15.74
CA PRO A 678 28.67 -19.82 -17.08
C PRO A 678 28.50 -18.37 -17.52
N ALA A 679 27.95 -17.51 -16.66
CA ALA A 679 27.81 -16.09 -16.92
C ALA A 679 29.15 -15.40 -17.26
N TYR A 680 30.24 -15.77 -16.58
CA TYR A 680 31.58 -15.28 -16.94
C TYR A 680 32.08 -15.85 -18.27
N HIS A 681 31.83 -17.12 -18.57
CA HIS A 681 32.23 -17.72 -19.84
C HIS A 681 31.51 -17.08 -21.05
N GLU A 682 30.29 -16.61 -20.85
CA GLU A 682 29.51 -15.89 -21.86
C GLU A 682 29.89 -14.40 -21.99
N SER A 683 30.01 -13.69 -20.86
CA SER A 683 30.19 -12.23 -20.85
C SER A 683 31.64 -11.74 -20.71
N GLY A 684 32.54 -12.57 -20.19
CA GLY A 684 33.88 -12.18 -19.74
C GLY A 684 33.91 -11.36 -18.44
N VAL A 685 32.75 -11.07 -17.83
CA VAL A 685 32.63 -10.29 -16.60
C VAL A 685 32.58 -11.22 -15.40
N LYS A 686 33.40 -10.94 -14.37
CA LYS A 686 33.48 -11.77 -13.15
C LYS A 686 32.15 -11.72 -12.39
N THR A 687 31.41 -12.82 -12.45
CA THR A 687 30.01 -12.88 -12.01
C THR A 687 29.79 -14.14 -11.16
N TYR A 688 29.16 -13.98 -10.00
CA TYR A 688 28.76 -15.09 -9.14
C TYR A 688 27.40 -15.61 -9.60
N GLN A 689 27.30 -16.91 -9.85
CA GLN A 689 26.08 -17.54 -10.34
C GLN A 689 25.88 -18.86 -9.59
N VAL A 690 24.72 -19.02 -8.96
CA VAL A 690 24.33 -20.26 -8.28
C VAL A 690 23.76 -21.24 -9.31
N GLN A 691 24.04 -22.54 -9.15
CA GLN A 691 23.61 -23.58 -10.09
C GLN A 691 23.09 -24.81 -9.37
N GLY A 692 21.91 -25.31 -9.77
CA GLY A 692 21.38 -26.60 -9.31
C GLY A 692 20.95 -26.64 -7.83
N VAL A 693 20.94 -25.49 -7.14
CA VAL A 693 20.26 -25.30 -5.86
C VAL A 693 18.76 -25.40 -6.12
N LEU A 694 18.05 -26.17 -5.29
CA LEU A 694 16.61 -26.29 -5.40
C LEU A 694 15.96 -25.07 -4.73
N VAL A 695 15.04 -24.43 -5.44
CA VAL A 695 14.28 -23.27 -4.95
C VAL A 695 12.81 -23.59 -5.10
N ASP A 696 12.05 -23.59 -4.00
CA ASP A 696 10.62 -23.90 -4.01
C ASP A 696 9.83 -23.04 -5.01
N LEU A 697 10.12 -21.74 -5.07
CA LEU A 697 9.51 -20.80 -6.02
C LEU A 697 9.78 -21.16 -7.48
N ASP A 698 10.99 -21.62 -7.82
CA ASP A 698 11.33 -22.07 -9.18
C ASP A 698 10.58 -23.37 -9.51
N LEU A 699 10.59 -24.34 -8.59
CA LEU A 699 9.86 -25.60 -8.73
C LEU A 699 8.35 -25.37 -8.89
N PHE A 700 7.78 -24.45 -8.11
CA PHE A 700 6.37 -24.06 -8.20
C PHE A 700 6.03 -23.53 -9.60
N ARG A 701 6.82 -22.58 -10.12
CA ARG A 701 6.59 -21.99 -11.45
C ARG A 701 6.76 -23.02 -12.57
N ARG A 702 7.75 -23.90 -12.47
CA ARG A 702 8.01 -24.98 -13.43
C ARG A 702 6.87 -26.02 -13.45
N LEU A 703 6.39 -26.43 -12.27
CA LEU A 703 5.24 -27.31 -12.13
C LEU A 703 3.96 -26.67 -12.67
N ARG A 704 3.76 -25.37 -12.42
CA ARG A 704 2.61 -24.64 -12.96
C ARG A 704 2.63 -24.61 -14.49
N ALA A 705 3.76 -24.25 -15.10
CA ALA A 705 3.91 -24.17 -16.55
C ALA A 705 3.70 -25.54 -17.22
N ARG A 706 4.28 -26.60 -16.65
CA ARG A 706 4.09 -27.97 -17.14
C ARG A 706 2.65 -28.46 -16.91
N GLY A 707 2.06 -28.15 -15.77
CA GLY A 707 0.70 -28.52 -15.43
C GLY A 707 -0.29 -27.94 -16.42
N GLU A 708 -0.21 -26.64 -16.69
CA GLU A 708 -1.02 -26.01 -17.73
C GLU A 708 -0.81 -26.67 -19.09
N ALA A 709 0.45 -26.92 -19.48
CA ALA A 709 0.79 -27.55 -20.75
C ALA A 709 0.22 -28.96 -20.93
N ARG A 710 0.03 -29.72 -19.85
CA ARG A 710 -0.49 -31.08 -19.85
C ARG A 710 -2.03 -31.16 -19.86
N GLY A 711 -2.71 -30.02 -19.74
CA GLY A 711 -4.17 -29.99 -19.63
C GLY A 711 -4.65 -30.77 -18.42
N ALA A 712 -5.65 -31.64 -18.59
CA ALA A 712 -6.30 -32.36 -17.48
C ALA A 712 -5.33 -33.21 -16.63
N GLU A 713 -4.29 -33.79 -17.26
CA GLU A 713 -3.26 -34.58 -16.57
C GLU A 713 -2.37 -33.71 -15.68
N GLY A 714 -2.28 -32.41 -15.98
CA GLY A 714 -1.48 -31.44 -15.25
C GLY A 714 -2.02 -31.02 -13.90
N ILE A 715 -3.25 -31.42 -13.54
CA ILE A 715 -3.80 -31.20 -12.19
C ILE A 715 -2.84 -31.74 -11.12
N GLU A 716 -2.22 -32.91 -11.33
CA GLU A 716 -1.27 -33.49 -10.37
C GLU A 716 0.02 -32.66 -10.22
N ASP A 717 0.45 -31.96 -11.28
CA ASP A 717 1.56 -31.02 -11.19
C ASP A 717 1.19 -29.80 -10.33
N LEU A 718 -0.04 -29.29 -10.48
CA LEU A 718 -0.55 -28.19 -9.66
C LEU A 718 -0.70 -28.60 -8.18
N LYS A 719 -1.18 -29.83 -7.89
CA LYS A 719 -1.22 -30.36 -6.51
C LYS A 719 0.18 -30.41 -5.90
N THR A 720 1.16 -30.88 -6.68
CA THR A 720 2.56 -30.93 -6.25
C THR A 720 3.10 -29.53 -6.02
N ALA A 721 2.77 -28.56 -6.87
CA ALA A 721 3.15 -27.17 -6.69
C ALA A 721 2.60 -26.59 -5.38
N MET A 722 1.32 -26.82 -5.07
CA MET A 722 0.71 -26.35 -3.83
C MET A 722 1.36 -26.95 -2.58
N SER A 723 1.87 -28.19 -2.64
CA SER A 723 2.58 -28.81 -1.51
C SER A 723 3.93 -28.15 -1.16
N LEU A 724 4.45 -27.26 -2.03
CA LEU A 724 5.65 -26.46 -1.76
C LEU A 724 5.35 -25.22 -0.91
N VAL A 725 4.09 -24.80 -0.83
CA VAL A 725 3.68 -23.58 -0.11
C VAL A 725 3.60 -23.88 1.39
N GLN A 726 4.40 -23.16 2.17
CA GLN A 726 4.53 -23.32 3.63
C GLN A 726 3.96 -22.14 4.42
N GLY A 727 3.33 -21.17 3.75
CA GLY A 727 2.72 -19.98 4.33
C GLY A 727 2.92 -18.76 3.43
N MET A 728 2.84 -17.56 4.01
CA MET A 728 3.07 -16.31 3.27
C MET A 728 4.47 -16.30 2.62
N PRO A 729 4.56 -16.18 1.28
CA PRO A 729 5.84 -16.08 0.58
C PRO A 729 6.67 -14.91 1.09
N PHE A 730 7.99 -15.11 1.14
CA PHE A 730 8.94 -14.12 1.64
C PHE A 730 8.61 -13.64 3.07
N SER A 731 8.13 -14.51 3.95
CA SER A 731 7.90 -14.17 5.36
C SER A 731 9.16 -14.30 6.21
N LEU A 732 9.17 -13.63 7.37
CA LEU A 732 10.31 -13.55 8.29
C LEU A 732 11.60 -12.98 7.66
N LEU A 733 11.45 -11.97 6.80
CA LEU A 733 12.60 -11.27 6.22
C LEU A 733 13.48 -10.63 7.30
N ARG A 734 14.77 -10.56 6.99
CA ARG A 734 15.73 -9.82 7.82
C ARG A 734 15.38 -8.33 7.80
N ALA A 735 15.23 -7.74 8.99
CA ALA A 735 14.78 -6.34 9.17
C ALA A 735 15.58 -5.26 8.41
N LYS A 736 16.85 -5.49 8.08
CA LYS A 736 17.74 -4.52 7.41
C LYS A 736 18.26 -5.03 6.06
N GLY A 737 17.37 -5.47 5.16
CA GLY A 737 17.75 -6.05 3.87
C GLY A 737 16.60 -6.09 2.89
N TRP A 738 16.73 -6.88 1.82
CA TRP A 738 15.68 -7.21 0.86
C TRP A 738 15.16 -6.06 -0.01
N SER A 739 15.74 -4.86 0.08
CA SER A 739 15.36 -3.71 -0.74
C SER A 739 15.49 -3.94 -2.24
N TRP A 740 16.33 -4.90 -2.66
CA TRP A 740 16.49 -5.31 -4.05
C TRP A 740 15.27 -6.03 -4.61
N LEU A 741 14.36 -6.55 -3.78
CA LEU A 741 13.07 -7.09 -4.25
C LEU A 741 12.21 -6.02 -4.92
N LEU A 742 12.45 -4.74 -4.62
CA LEU A 742 11.69 -3.61 -5.15
C LEU A 742 12.26 -3.07 -6.48
N ASP A 743 13.43 -3.55 -6.92
CA ASP A 743 14.15 -3.00 -8.08
C ASP A 743 13.73 -3.59 -9.43
N THR A 744 13.34 -4.86 -9.47
CA THR A 744 13.19 -5.65 -10.72
C THR A 744 11.80 -6.27 -10.88
N GLU A 745 11.71 -7.58 -11.05
CA GLU A 745 10.50 -8.38 -11.31
C GLU A 745 9.51 -8.40 -10.14
N ARG A 746 9.90 -7.87 -8.97
CA ARG A 746 9.09 -7.80 -7.75
C ARG A 746 8.39 -9.10 -7.42
N VAL A 747 9.07 -10.23 -7.61
CA VAL A 747 8.52 -11.58 -7.45
C VAL A 747 7.74 -11.81 -6.15
N HIS A 748 8.14 -11.17 -5.05
CA HIS A 748 7.43 -11.20 -3.77
C HIS A 748 5.97 -10.70 -3.82
N GLU A 749 5.60 -9.87 -4.79
CA GLU A 749 4.22 -9.40 -5.01
C GLU A 749 3.46 -10.29 -5.99
N THR A 750 4.14 -10.84 -6.99
CA THR A 750 3.54 -11.69 -8.04
C THR A 750 3.26 -13.11 -7.55
N VAL A 751 4.12 -13.69 -6.71
CA VAL A 751 4.02 -15.10 -6.31
C VAL A 751 2.75 -15.42 -5.52
N GLY A 752 2.28 -14.49 -4.67
CA GLY A 752 1.03 -14.67 -3.93
C GLY A 752 -0.16 -14.85 -4.88
N CYS A 753 -0.23 -14.01 -5.91
CA CYS A 753 -1.26 -14.12 -6.96
C CYS A 753 -1.15 -15.47 -7.71
N ALA A 754 0.07 -15.91 -8.03
CA ALA A 754 0.31 -17.19 -8.71
C ALA A 754 -0.17 -18.41 -7.89
N ILE A 755 0.05 -18.37 -6.57
CA ILE A 755 -0.42 -19.41 -5.64
C ILE A 755 -1.95 -19.43 -5.61
N VAL A 756 -2.59 -18.27 -5.47
CA VAL A 756 -4.06 -18.18 -5.45
C VAL A 756 -4.66 -18.65 -6.76
N ASP A 757 -4.10 -18.27 -7.91
CA ASP A 757 -4.59 -18.70 -9.22
C ASP A 757 -4.48 -20.22 -9.39
N THR A 758 -3.36 -20.81 -8.95
CA THR A 758 -3.14 -22.26 -8.98
C THR A 758 -4.10 -23.00 -8.06
N ALA A 759 -4.29 -22.48 -6.85
CA ALA A 759 -5.24 -23.00 -5.88
C ALA A 759 -6.68 -22.90 -6.39
N HIS A 760 -7.05 -21.79 -7.04
CA HIS A 760 -8.39 -21.58 -7.58
C HIS A 760 -8.76 -22.66 -8.60
N ILE A 761 -7.84 -23.02 -9.52
CA ILE A 761 -8.03 -24.13 -10.47
C ILE A 761 -8.31 -25.45 -9.73
N LEU A 762 -7.51 -25.75 -8.71
CA LEU A 762 -7.63 -26.98 -7.92
C LEU A 762 -8.94 -27.02 -7.11
N VAL A 763 -9.36 -25.90 -6.52
CA VAL A 763 -10.63 -25.76 -5.81
C VAL A 763 -11.80 -25.97 -6.76
N VAL A 764 -11.79 -25.31 -7.92
CA VAL A 764 -12.83 -25.43 -8.96
C VAL A 764 -12.96 -26.88 -9.43
N ASP A 765 -11.84 -27.55 -9.72
CA ASP A 765 -11.82 -28.97 -10.11
C ASP A 765 -12.34 -29.88 -8.98
N ALA A 766 -11.87 -29.67 -7.75
CA ALA A 766 -12.24 -30.46 -6.58
C ALA A 766 -13.73 -30.35 -6.24
N LEU A 767 -14.28 -29.13 -6.18
CA LEU A 767 -15.71 -28.90 -5.94
C LEU A 767 -16.57 -29.54 -7.04
N THR A 768 -16.14 -29.45 -8.30
CA THR A 768 -16.82 -30.08 -9.44
C THR A 768 -16.83 -31.61 -9.35
N LYS A 769 -15.81 -32.20 -8.69
CA LYS A 769 -15.70 -33.65 -8.42
C LYS A 769 -16.34 -34.06 -7.09
N GLY A 770 -16.77 -33.09 -6.27
CA GLY A 770 -17.33 -33.31 -4.94
C GLY A 770 -16.30 -33.59 -3.85
N ASP A 771 -15.02 -33.29 -4.07
CA ASP A 771 -13.93 -33.44 -3.11
C ASP A 771 -13.78 -32.16 -2.27
N VAL A 772 -14.72 -31.96 -1.34
CA VAL A 772 -14.83 -30.73 -0.55
C VAL A 772 -13.69 -30.60 0.47
N ASP A 773 -13.20 -31.72 1.01
CA ASP A 773 -12.10 -31.73 1.97
C ASP A 773 -10.81 -31.22 1.33
N TYR A 774 -10.49 -31.71 0.12
CA TYR A 774 -9.33 -31.22 -0.62
C TYR A 774 -9.48 -29.77 -1.07
N ALA A 775 -10.68 -29.38 -1.53
CA ALA A 775 -10.98 -27.99 -1.88
C ALA A 775 -10.73 -27.05 -0.69
N ARG A 776 -11.09 -27.46 0.53
CA ARG A 776 -10.83 -26.69 1.74
C ARG A 776 -9.33 -26.53 2.00
N GLU A 777 -8.59 -27.64 2.04
CA GLU A 777 -7.15 -27.64 2.36
C GLU A 777 -6.38 -26.68 1.43
N VAL A 778 -6.69 -26.73 0.13
CA VAL A 778 -6.05 -25.88 -0.87
C VAL A 778 -6.46 -24.42 -0.73
N ALA A 779 -7.75 -24.14 -0.49
CA ALA A 779 -8.23 -22.77 -0.29
C ALA A 779 -7.66 -22.14 0.99
N GLU A 780 -7.52 -22.91 2.08
CA GLU A 780 -6.87 -22.46 3.33
C GLU A 780 -5.40 -22.13 3.08
N THR A 781 -4.67 -23.01 2.36
CA THR A 781 -3.27 -22.77 1.98
C THR A 781 -3.11 -21.50 1.15
N ALA A 782 -4.01 -21.27 0.18
CA ALA A 782 -3.99 -20.08 -0.67
C ALA A 782 -4.24 -18.79 0.12
N CYS A 783 -5.21 -18.80 1.04
CA CYS A 783 -5.48 -17.66 1.90
C CYS A 783 -4.43 -17.42 2.98
N GLU A 784 -3.68 -18.44 3.40
CA GLU A 784 -2.49 -18.23 4.22
C GLU A 784 -1.36 -17.56 3.41
N ALA A 785 -1.20 -17.96 2.14
CA ALA A 785 -0.17 -17.42 1.27
C ALA A 785 -0.43 -15.96 0.83
N ALA A 786 -1.68 -15.64 0.48
CA ALA A 786 -2.09 -14.32 0.02
C ALA A 786 -3.40 -13.89 0.71
N PRO A 787 -3.33 -13.52 2.00
CA PRO A 787 -4.50 -13.28 2.84
C PRO A 787 -5.29 -12.04 2.46
N TYR A 788 -4.92 -11.24 1.46
CA TYR A 788 -5.63 -10.03 1.05
C TYR A 788 -6.36 -10.17 -0.29
N ASP A 789 -6.29 -11.37 -0.87
CA ASP A 789 -6.94 -11.72 -2.11
C ASP A 789 -8.41 -12.09 -1.91
N ASP A 790 -9.30 -11.62 -2.79
CA ASP A 790 -10.72 -11.96 -2.73
C ASP A 790 -11.00 -13.35 -3.34
N ILE A 791 -10.16 -13.85 -4.27
CA ILE A 791 -10.39 -15.14 -4.95
C ILE A 791 -10.35 -16.28 -3.92
N CYS A 792 -9.27 -16.39 -3.14
CA CYS A 792 -9.14 -17.46 -2.14
C CYS A 792 -10.22 -17.36 -1.06
N ARG A 793 -10.64 -16.14 -0.68
CA ARG A 793 -11.69 -15.92 0.32
C ARG A 793 -13.02 -16.44 -0.18
N LEU A 794 -13.39 -16.10 -1.42
CA LEU A 794 -14.64 -16.57 -2.01
C LEU A 794 -14.63 -18.08 -2.23
N ASP A 795 -13.47 -18.69 -2.51
CA ASP A 795 -13.30 -20.13 -2.52
C ASP A 795 -13.60 -20.76 -1.15
N LEU A 796 -13.05 -20.19 -0.06
CA LEU A 796 -13.37 -20.64 1.31
C LEU A 796 -14.87 -20.48 1.64
N VAL A 797 -15.49 -19.38 1.20
CA VAL A 797 -16.95 -19.18 1.35
C VAL A 797 -17.72 -20.27 0.59
N LYS A 798 -17.31 -20.62 -0.63
CA LYS A 798 -17.95 -21.68 -1.42
C LYS A 798 -17.81 -23.04 -0.78
N VAL A 799 -16.63 -23.36 -0.26
CA VAL A 799 -16.37 -24.59 0.48
C VAL A 799 -17.30 -24.66 1.70
N ALA A 800 -17.33 -23.63 2.53
CA ALA A 800 -18.20 -23.58 3.71
C ALA A 800 -19.70 -23.69 3.36
N ALA A 801 -20.12 -23.08 2.26
CA ALA A 801 -21.49 -23.18 1.76
C ALA A 801 -21.83 -24.61 1.31
N THR A 802 -20.91 -25.28 0.60
CA THR A 802 -21.07 -26.67 0.14
C THR A 802 -21.16 -27.65 1.31
N GLU A 803 -20.50 -27.34 2.42
CA GLU A 803 -20.58 -28.11 3.68
C GLU A 803 -21.83 -27.82 4.51
N GLY A 804 -22.66 -26.84 4.10
CA GLY A 804 -23.86 -26.45 4.83
C GLY A 804 -23.59 -25.59 6.07
N ARG A 805 -22.44 -24.90 6.16
CA ARG A 805 -22.06 -24.05 7.31
C ARG A 805 -22.54 -22.60 7.15
N GLY A 806 -23.85 -22.42 7.12
CA GLY A 806 -24.47 -21.10 6.85
C GLY A 806 -24.00 -19.95 7.76
N GLU A 807 -23.87 -20.17 9.07
CA GLU A 807 -23.40 -19.14 10.01
C GLU A 807 -21.94 -18.72 9.73
N VAL A 808 -21.09 -19.67 9.31
CA VAL A 808 -19.69 -19.40 8.96
C VAL A 808 -19.62 -18.60 7.65
N VAL A 809 -20.44 -18.97 6.67
CA VAL A 809 -20.58 -18.23 5.40
C VAL A 809 -20.98 -16.77 5.63
N GLU A 810 -22.01 -16.54 6.45
CA GLU A 810 -22.46 -15.17 6.77
C GLU A 810 -21.36 -14.37 7.46
N LYS A 811 -20.64 -14.98 8.41
CA LYS A 811 -19.52 -14.34 9.09
C LYS A 811 -18.40 -13.97 8.10
N MET A 812 -17.96 -14.91 7.26
CA MET A 812 -16.89 -14.67 6.29
C MET A 812 -17.28 -13.58 5.29
N LEU A 813 -18.49 -13.65 4.73
CA LEU A 813 -18.98 -12.60 3.82
C LEU A 813 -19.03 -11.24 4.51
N ASN A 814 -19.51 -11.16 5.75
CA ASN A 814 -19.67 -9.89 6.45
C ASN A 814 -18.32 -9.26 6.82
N TYR A 815 -17.38 -10.02 7.37
CA TYR A 815 -16.11 -9.49 7.89
C TYR A 815 -14.99 -9.50 6.87
N ASP A 816 -14.89 -10.55 6.04
CA ASP A 816 -13.75 -10.75 5.16
C ASP A 816 -13.98 -10.21 3.74
N VAL A 817 -15.24 -9.95 3.35
CA VAL A 817 -15.61 -9.48 2.00
C VAL A 817 -16.31 -8.11 2.03
N PHE A 818 -17.46 -7.98 2.68
CA PHE A 818 -18.31 -6.79 2.58
C PHE A 818 -17.90 -5.62 3.47
N ASN A 819 -17.53 -5.87 4.74
CA ASN A 819 -17.08 -4.81 5.67
C ASN A 819 -15.58 -4.86 5.93
N ARG A 820 -14.81 -5.50 5.03
CA ARG A 820 -13.35 -5.50 5.10
C ARG A 820 -12.84 -4.11 4.73
N THR A 821 -12.03 -3.55 5.62
CA THR A 821 -11.15 -2.41 5.35
C THR A 821 -9.71 -2.82 5.58
N ASP A 822 -8.82 -2.32 4.73
CA ASP A 822 -7.37 -2.54 4.83
C ASP A 822 -6.64 -1.26 5.32
N ASP A 823 -7.37 -0.15 5.49
CA ASP A 823 -6.91 1.15 5.99
C ASP A 823 -7.91 1.77 7.00
N TYR A 824 -7.78 3.07 7.28
CA TYR A 824 -8.70 3.80 8.17
C TYR A 824 -9.98 4.28 7.47
N LEU A 825 -10.11 4.06 6.15
CA LEU A 825 -11.29 4.49 5.39
C LEU A 825 -12.45 3.50 5.60
N PRO A 826 -13.69 3.94 5.32
CA PRO A 826 -14.82 3.04 5.31
C PRO A 826 -14.61 1.88 4.33
N PRO A 827 -15.21 0.70 4.59
CA PRO A 827 -15.18 -0.41 3.65
C PRO A 827 -15.62 0.02 2.25
N ILE A 828 -14.87 -0.40 1.24
CA ILE A 828 -15.20 -0.18 -0.16
C ILE A 828 -16.35 -1.09 -0.60
N ASP A 829 -17.08 -0.65 -1.63
CA ASP A 829 -18.03 -1.53 -2.31
C ASP A 829 -17.29 -2.73 -2.95
N PRO A 830 -17.91 -3.93 -2.97
CA PRO A 830 -17.28 -5.10 -3.58
C PRO A 830 -16.88 -4.85 -5.04
N PRO A 831 -15.64 -5.20 -5.43
CA PRO A 831 -15.22 -5.14 -6.83
C PRO A 831 -16.17 -5.91 -7.76
N ALA A 832 -16.26 -5.50 -9.02
CA ALA A 832 -17.24 -6.04 -9.98
C ALA A 832 -17.23 -7.57 -10.08
N ARG A 833 -16.04 -8.20 -10.03
CA ARG A 833 -15.89 -9.66 -10.02
C ARG A 833 -16.48 -10.27 -8.73
N THR A 834 -16.09 -9.75 -7.57
CA THR A 834 -16.61 -10.17 -6.25
C THR A 834 -18.13 -10.01 -6.17
N ALA A 835 -18.67 -8.90 -6.67
CA ALA A 835 -20.10 -8.66 -6.75
C ALA A 835 -20.82 -9.72 -7.62
N LYS A 836 -20.27 -10.02 -8.80
CA LYS A 836 -20.83 -11.05 -9.69
C LYS A 836 -20.83 -12.44 -9.03
N VAL A 837 -19.69 -12.86 -8.46
CA VAL A 837 -19.59 -14.18 -7.80
C VAL A 837 -20.56 -14.29 -6.63
N THR A 838 -20.69 -13.24 -5.82
CA THR A 838 -21.63 -13.23 -4.69
C THR A 838 -23.10 -13.24 -5.16
N GLU A 839 -23.45 -12.53 -6.23
CA GLU A 839 -24.79 -12.56 -6.85
C GLU A 839 -25.13 -13.94 -7.41
N ASP A 840 -24.26 -14.52 -8.23
CA ASP A 840 -24.45 -15.82 -8.89
C ASP A 840 -24.64 -16.96 -7.86
N ASN A 841 -24.00 -16.84 -6.69
CA ASN A 841 -24.12 -17.81 -5.60
C ASN A 841 -25.26 -17.51 -4.61
N GLY A 842 -26.04 -16.44 -4.83
CA GLY A 842 -27.11 -16.02 -3.92
C GLY A 842 -26.60 -15.50 -2.57
N TRP A 843 -25.32 -15.15 -2.48
CA TRP A 843 -24.67 -14.56 -1.31
C TRP A 843 -24.91 -13.06 -1.25
N THR A 844 -26.17 -12.65 -1.38
CA THR A 844 -26.52 -11.24 -1.20
C THR A 844 -26.49 -10.94 0.29
N GLY A 845 -25.52 -10.14 0.70
CA GLY A 845 -25.47 -9.62 2.06
C GLY A 845 -26.78 -8.90 2.36
N ARG A 846 -27.61 -9.47 3.24
CA ARG A 846 -28.42 -8.61 4.10
C ARG A 846 -27.39 -7.83 4.91
N ARG A 847 -27.17 -6.54 4.61
CA ARG A 847 -26.59 -5.63 5.60
C ARG A 847 -27.38 -5.90 6.89
N PRO A 848 -26.75 -6.34 7.99
CA PRO A 848 -27.49 -6.67 9.20
C PRO A 848 -28.33 -5.46 9.58
N ARG A 849 -29.66 -5.65 9.53
CA ARG A 849 -30.56 -4.81 10.31
C ARG A 849 -30.48 -5.37 11.71
N GLU A 850 -29.65 -4.82 12.57
CA GLU A 850 -29.88 -4.82 14.01
C GLU A 850 -28.99 -3.80 14.71
#